data_AF-A0A835YZ04-F1
#
_entry.id   AF-A0A835YZ04-F1
#
_cell.length_a   1.000
_cell.length_b   1.000
_cell.length_c   1.000
_cell.angle_alpha   90.00
_cell.angle_beta   90.00
_cell.angle_gamma   90.00
#
_symmetry.space_group_name_H-M   'P 1'
#
loop_
_entity.id
_entity.type
_entity.pdbx_description
1 polymer ?
#
loop_
_entity_poly.entity_id
_entity_poly.type
_entity_poly.pdbx_seq_one_letter_code
_entity_poly.pdbx_strand_id
1 'polypeptide(L)'
;MTTLSKPVTEEGAGDKRLFTYAMSETVLKKQKRCIRGAEEDVTIYLSAPVADVQLINFALYPGPRAQTETARTEKEMRKLLNAGMEMAWVDLCCISANVRNDIIDQGVIASWVVDDEIINDFYHRFSLQLAVAASIPCVYIAGRTCQAAFERMITLGFISRMEELSSLGVTLCEAGDCRFAAIEGRPHPSHHLVTGREVSVTGIFKETIAMINGVVSCCASGDLSPGNTSRCLITAMGIDEEELAVRMRGREYLTNLLYSSSSGRFPLRDLHLRNVKAHLPEVRATLSKWAGMGLKPLMSILRSANIYLDLPTYDSTLDVWFKRLGAARFVTFMCNCIAARLLDPLFAASLDIWFERLGAARFVTFMCNGIAARLLDPLFAACLEIWFERLGAARLVTFMCDSIAARVLDPLFAASLDIWFERLGAARFVTFMCGGVAARLLDPLFAASLEIWFERLGAARFVTFMCGGVAARVLDPLFTASLDIWFERLGAARFVTFMCGGVATRLLDPLFAASLEIWFERLGAARFVTFMCGGVAARVLDPLFTASLDIWFERLGAARFVTFMCDGIAARLLDPLFAVCLEIWFERLGAERFVTFMCGGIAARLLDPLFAASLEIWFERLGAARFVTFMCDSIAARLLDPAFQDITSIWFNALGAHNFSRIFGIGAFTKRIVHASFERRAVKLLHTLGGDAMYTFLRANNGRKMDNI
;
A
#
# COMPACT_ATOMS: atom_id res chain seq x y z
N MET A 1 -15.76 -12.77 29.90
CA MET A 1 -16.76 -13.85 29.71
C MET A 1 -18.07 -13.21 29.28
N THR A 2 -18.30 -13.15 27.98
CA THR A 2 -19.54 -12.62 27.38
C THR A 2 -20.09 -13.75 26.50
N THR A 3 -21.04 -14.50 27.03
CA THR A 3 -21.77 -15.55 26.32
C THR A 3 -22.69 -14.90 25.30
N LEU A 4 -22.46 -15.16 24.01
CA LEU A 4 -23.35 -14.79 22.92
C LEU A 4 -24.11 -16.03 22.42
N SER A 5 -25.42 -15.82 22.25
CA SER A 5 -26.50 -16.74 21.89
C SER A 5 -26.96 -17.73 22.98
N LYS A 6 -28.21 -17.56 23.43
CA LYS A 6 -29.00 -18.63 24.05
C LYS A 6 -29.23 -19.72 22.99
N PRO A 7 -29.11 -21.01 23.33
CA PRO A 7 -29.53 -22.08 22.43
C PRO A 7 -31.04 -21.99 22.22
N VAL A 8 -31.48 -22.05 20.96
CA VAL A 8 -32.89 -22.30 20.63
C VAL A 8 -33.13 -23.79 20.89
N THR A 9 -33.74 -24.09 22.03
CA THR A 9 -34.32 -25.40 22.30
C THR A 9 -35.82 -25.32 21.99
N GLU A 10 -36.24 -25.95 20.88
CA GLU A 10 -37.61 -26.45 20.78
C GLU A 10 -37.55 -27.98 20.79
N GLU A 11 -38.30 -28.54 21.74
CA GLU A 11 -38.51 -29.98 21.93
C GLU A 11 -39.26 -30.55 20.74
N GLY A 12 -38.69 -31.58 20.10
CA GLY A 12 -39.44 -32.40 19.14
C GLY A 12 -38.60 -33.03 18.04
N ALA A 13 -38.21 -34.29 18.29
CA ALA A 13 -37.81 -35.31 17.31
C ALA A 13 -36.43 -35.19 16.60
N GLY A 14 -35.58 -36.19 16.89
CA GLY A 14 -34.57 -36.70 15.97
C GLY A 14 -33.18 -36.07 16.10
N ASP A 15 -32.33 -36.71 16.90
CA ASP A 15 -30.86 -36.67 16.95
C ASP A 15 -30.15 -35.71 15.95
N LYS A 16 -30.24 -34.40 16.18
CA LYS A 16 -29.40 -33.39 15.52
C LYS A 16 -28.24 -33.08 16.46
N ARG A 17 -27.02 -33.53 16.12
CA ARG A 17 -25.79 -33.10 16.79
C ARG A 17 -25.67 -31.58 16.69
N LEU A 18 -25.96 -30.88 17.78
CA LEU A 18 -25.76 -29.43 17.91
C LEU A 18 -24.26 -29.14 17.95
N PHE A 19 -23.70 -28.70 16.82
CA PHE A 19 -22.35 -28.14 16.79
C PHE A 19 -22.39 -26.75 17.41
N THR A 20 -21.89 -26.59 18.64
CA THR A 20 -21.66 -25.29 19.26
C THR A 20 -20.30 -24.76 18.84
N TYR A 21 -20.29 -23.71 18.00
CA TYR A 21 -19.09 -22.99 17.63
C TYR A 21 -18.99 -21.68 18.41
N ALA A 22 -17.83 -21.41 19.02
CA ALA A 22 -17.52 -20.13 19.63
C ALA A 22 -16.27 -19.53 18.98
N MET A 23 -16.40 -18.31 18.46
CA MET A 23 -15.28 -17.53 17.94
C MET A 23 -14.31 -17.19 19.08
N SER A 24 -13.00 -17.28 18.82
CA SER A 24 -11.99 -16.92 19.82
C SER A 24 -12.04 -15.42 20.14
N GLU A 25 -11.67 -15.05 21.37
CA GLU A 25 -11.65 -13.64 21.80
C GLU A 25 -10.70 -12.79 20.93
N THR A 26 -9.57 -13.38 20.51
CA THR A 26 -8.60 -12.72 19.62
C THR A 26 -9.20 -12.43 18.24
N VAL A 27 -9.89 -13.41 17.64
CA VAL A 27 -10.57 -13.23 16.35
C VAL A 27 -11.69 -12.20 16.47
N LEU A 28 -12.46 -12.25 17.56
CA LEU A 28 -13.52 -11.28 17.80
C LEU A 28 -12.98 -9.85 17.92
N LYS A 29 -11.89 -9.65 18.68
CA LYS A 29 -11.23 -8.35 18.81
C LYS A 29 -10.73 -7.84 17.46
N LYS A 30 -10.20 -8.72 16.60
CA LYS A 30 -9.80 -8.39 15.23
C LYS A 30 -10.98 -8.00 14.36
N GLN A 31 -12.09 -8.75 14.43
CA GLN A 31 -13.29 -8.44 13.65
C GLN A 31 -13.87 -7.07 14.04
N LYS A 32 -13.92 -6.73 15.33
CA LYS A 32 -14.42 -5.43 15.83
C LYS A 32 -13.66 -4.22 15.28
N ARG A 33 -12.44 -4.38 14.77
CA ARG A 33 -11.68 -3.29 14.12
C ARG A 33 -12.33 -2.76 12.84
N CYS A 34 -13.27 -3.49 12.24
CA CYS A 34 -13.99 -2.97 11.07
C CYS A 34 -15.11 -1.98 11.44
N ILE A 35 -15.42 -1.78 12.73
CA ILE A 35 -16.51 -0.90 13.16
C ILE A 35 -16.02 0.57 13.12
N ARG A 36 -16.74 1.44 12.41
CA ARG A 36 -16.49 2.90 12.34
C ARG A 36 -17.27 3.72 13.38
N GLY A 37 -18.19 3.08 14.11
CA GLY A 37 -19.07 3.68 15.13
C GLY A 37 -18.97 2.99 16.49
N ALA A 38 -20.06 3.03 17.26
CA ALA A 38 -20.12 2.38 18.57
C ALA A 38 -20.32 0.85 18.42
N GLU A 39 -19.82 0.07 19.37
CA GLU A 39 -20.00 -1.40 19.33
C GLU A 39 -21.45 -1.82 19.53
N GLU A 40 -22.28 -1.00 20.20
CA GLU A 40 -23.73 -1.24 20.33
C GLU A 40 -24.51 -1.14 19.01
N ASP A 41 -23.93 -0.52 17.97
CA ASP A 41 -24.56 -0.38 16.66
C ASP A 41 -24.41 -1.64 15.79
N VAL A 42 -23.72 -2.67 16.29
CA VAL A 42 -23.47 -3.92 15.59
C VAL A 42 -23.86 -5.14 16.40
N THR A 43 -24.05 -6.25 15.69
CA THR A 43 -24.36 -7.55 16.28
C THR A 43 -23.47 -8.62 15.65
N ILE A 44 -22.97 -9.55 16.48
CA ILE A 44 -22.21 -10.70 15.98
C ILE A 44 -23.20 -11.78 15.55
N TYR A 45 -23.04 -12.23 14.31
CA TYR A 45 -23.89 -13.23 13.67
C TYR A 45 -23.03 -14.42 13.23
N LEU A 46 -23.36 -15.60 13.77
CA LEU A 46 -22.72 -16.87 13.42
C LEU A 46 -23.82 -17.82 12.93
N SER A 47 -23.76 -18.18 11.66
CA SER A 47 -24.69 -19.16 11.06
C SER A 47 -24.41 -20.55 11.60
N ALA A 48 -25.43 -21.22 12.13
CA ALA A 48 -25.34 -22.63 12.50
C ALA A 48 -25.18 -23.52 11.24
N PRO A 49 -24.58 -24.72 11.36
CA PRO A 49 -24.58 -25.70 10.28
C PRO A 49 -25.99 -26.07 9.82
N VAL A 50 -26.21 -26.04 8.51
CA VAL A 50 -27.50 -26.39 7.89
C VAL A 50 -27.40 -27.81 7.32
N ALA A 51 -28.24 -28.72 7.80
CA ALA A 51 -28.28 -30.10 7.28
C ALA A 51 -28.75 -30.11 5.82
N ASP A 52 -28.28 -31.10 5.05
CA ASP A 52 -28.66 -31.31 3.65
C ASP A 52 -28.36 -30.13 2.72
N VAL A 53 -27.39 -29.28 3.10
CA VAL A 53 -26.99 -28.12 2.29
C VAL A 53 -26.44 -28.56 0.93
N GLN A 54 -26.99 -27.97 -0.14
CA GLN A 54 -26.52 -28.20 -1.51
C GLN A 54 -25.68 -27.03 -2.03
N LEU A 55 -25.90 -25.83 -1.50
CA LEU A 55 -25.17 -24.62 -1.85
C LEU A 55 -24.56 -23.98 -0.60
N ILE A 56 -23.25 -23.83 -0.58
CA ILE A 56 -22.55 -23.03 0.45
C ILE A 56 -22.08 -21.75 -0.22
N ASN A 57 -22.56 -20.60 0.25
CA ASN A 57 -22.16 -19.30 -0.26
C ASN A 57 -21.10 -18.66 0.64
N PHE A 58 -19.94 -18.34 0.08
CA PHE A 58 -18.94 -17.51 0.76
C PHE A 58 -19.32 -16.06 0.57
N ALA A 59 -19.61 -15.39 1.68
CA ALA A 59 -20.04 -14.01 1.68
C ALA A 59 -19.09 -13.12 2.47
N LEU A 60 -19.18 -11.82 2.23
CA LEU A 60 -18.27 -10.87 2.86
C LEU A 60 -18.67 -10.57 4.30
N TYR A 61 -19.94 -10.25 4.53
CA TYR A 61 -20.52 -9.93 5.83
C TYR A 61 -22.05 -10.05 5.78
N PRO A 62 -22.70 -10.32 6.93
CA PRO A 62 -24.15 -10.44 7.02
C PRO A 62 -24.85 -9.09 6.78
N GLY A 63 -26.02 -9.15 6.14
CA GLY A 63 -26.87 -7.98 5.94
C GLY A 63 -27.51 -7.49 7.26
N PRO A 64 -27.94 -6.22 7.32
CA PRO A 64 -28.54 -5.68 8.53
C PRO A 64 -29.82 -6.45 8.92
N ARG A 65 -29.99 -6.68 10.23
CA ARG A 65 -31.11 -7.45 10.85
C ARG A 65 -31.16 -8.96 10.58
N ALA A 66 -30.01 -9.59 10.29
CA ALA A 66 -29.92 -11.04 10.04
C ALA A 66 -30.46 -11.96 11.17
N GLN A 67 -30.66 -11.44 12.40
CA GLN A 67 -31.19 -12.25 13.52
C GLN A 67 -32.69 -12.56 13.42
N THR A 68 -33.49 -11.77 12.69
CA THR A 68 -34.96 -11.95 12.63
C THR A 68 -35.52 -12.04 11.22
N GLU A 69 -34.74 -11.67 10.20
CA GLU A 69 -35.16 -11.72 8.80
C GLU A 69 -34.06 -12.29 7.90
N THR A 70 -34.44 -13.15 6.97
CA THR A 70 -33.56 -13.61 5.87
C THR A 70 -33.05 -12.38 5.12
N ALA A 71 -31.73 -12.23 4.99
CA ALA A 71 -31.14 -11.05 4.36
C ALA A 71 -31.73 -10.85 2.95
N ARG A 72 -31.99 -9.59 2.56
CA ARG A 72 -32.67 -9.27 1.30
C ARG A 72 -32.00 -9.92 0.09
N THR A 73 -30.67 -9.95 0.06
CA THR A 73 -29.88 -10.63 -0.98
C THR A 73 -30.16 -12.13 -1.03
N GLU A 74 -30.17 -12.80 0.11
CA GLU A 74 -30.47 -14.24 0.21
C GLU A 74 -31.88 -14.53 -0.30
N LYS A 75 -32.87 -13.72 0.11
CA LYS A 75 -34.25 -13.88 -0.34
C LYS A 75 -34.37 -13.77 -1.86
N GLU A 76 -33.67 -12.83 -2.48
CA GLU A 76 -33.67 -12.70 -3.94
C GLU A 76 -32.89 -13.84 -4.63
N MET A 77 -31.79 -14.33 -4.05
CA MET A 77 -31.10 -15.52 -4.58
C MET A 77 -32.01 -16.74 -4.57
N ARG A 78 -32.71 -17.00 -3.46
CA ARG A 78 -33.62 -18.15 -3.31
C ARG A 78 -34.76 -18.15 -4.33
N LYS A 79 -35.22 -16.98 -4.82
CA LYS A 79 -36.23 -16.90 -5.89
C LYS A 79 -35.71 -17.37 -7.25
N LEU A 80 -34.40 -17.31 -7.47
CA LEU A 80 -33.76 -17.62 -8.76
C LEU A 80 -33.14 -19.02 -8.76
N LEU A 81 -32.87 -19.60 -7.60
CA LEU A 81 -32.40 -20.98 -7.45
C LEU A 81 -33.54 -21.97 -7.68
N ASN A 82 -33.18 -23.21 -8.03
CA ASN A 82 -34.16 -24.29 -8.17
C ASN A 82 -34.96 -24.51 -6.87
N ALA A 83 -36.25 -24.84 -7.01
CA ALA A 83 -37.13 -25.06 -5.87
C ALA A 83 -36.61 -26.19 -4.95
N GLY A 84 -36.67 -25.97 -3.64
CA GLY A 84 -36.20 -26.93 -2.64
C GLY A 84 -34.69 -26.95 -2.43
N MET A 85 -33.93 -26.01 -3.03
CA MET A 85 -32.50 -25.91 -2.78
C MET A 85 -32.19 -25.31 -1.40
N GLU A 86 -31.48 -26.07 -0.57
CA GLU A 86 -30.96 -25.60 0.71
C GLU A 86 -29.59 -24.95 0.57
N MET A 87 -29.45 -23.79 1.21
CA MET A 87 -28.27 -22.94 1.14
C MET A 87 -27.81 -22.50 2.52
N ALA A 88 -26.49 -22.55 2.74
CA ALA A 88 -25.82 -22.00 3.91
C ALA A 88 -24.94 -20.79 3.53
N TRP A 89 -24.82 -19.83 4.44
CA TRP A 89 -23.91 -18.69 4.31
C TRP A 89 -22.73 -18.86 5.26
N VAL A 90 -21.53 -18.70 4.74
CA VAL A 90 -20.31 -18.60 5.54
C VAL A 90 -19.70 -17.22 5.27
N ASP A 91 -19.84 -16.33 6.24
CA ASP A 91 -19.36 -14.95 6.12
C ASP A 91 -17.91 -14.81 6.58
N LEU A 92 -17.08 -14.09 5.84
CA LEU A 92 -15.72 -13.75 6.27
C LEU A 92 -15.74 -12.84 7.51
N CYS A 93 -16.64 -11.85 7.53
CA CYS A 93 -16.91 -11.01 8.68
C CYS A 93 -18.22 -11.42 9.33
N CYS A 94 -18.21 -11.71 10.62
CA CYS A 94 -19.40 -12.12 11.37
C CYS A 94 -20.11 -10.93 12.03
N ILE A 95 -19.79 -9.70 11.65
CA ILE A 95 -20.38 -8.49 12.24
C ILE A 95 -21.44 -7.95 11.29
N SER A 96 -22.67 -7.88 11.78
CA SER A 96 -23.81 -7.24 11.12
C SER A 96 -24.01 -5.85 11.69
N ALA A 97 -24.29 -4.88 10.83
CA ALA A 97 -24.83 -3.61 11.27
C ALA A 97 -26.28 -3.75 11.76
N ASN A 98 -26.66 -3.02 12.82
CA ASN A 98 -28.04 -3.00 13.29
C ASN A 98 -28.93 -2.09 12.42
N VAL A 99 -28.33 -1.03 11.84
CA VAL A 99 -29.08 0.00 11.09
C VAL A 99 -28.54 0.23 9.67
N ARG A 100 -27.25 0.53 9.50
CA ARG A 100 -26.64 0.89 8.20
C ARG A 100 -25.29 0.25 8.00
N ASN A 101 -24.99 -0.17 6.76
CA ASN A 101 -23.75 -0.87 6.42
C ASN A 101 -22.50 0.02 6.34
N ASP A 102 -22.65 1.35 6.32
CA ASP A 102 -21.52 2.30 6.26
C ASP A 102 -20.67 2.30 7.53
N ILE A 103 -21.19 1.77 8.64
CA ILE A 103 -20.45 1.53 9.88
C ILE A 103 -19.45 0.37 9.76
N ILE A 104 -19.57 -0.48 8.74
CA ILE A 104 -18.65 -1.61 8.50
C ILE A 104 -17.59 -1.20 7.47
N ASP A 105 -16.34 -1.15 7.92
CA ASP A 105 -15.19 -0.82 7.09
C ASP A 105 -14.75 -2.01 6.23
N GLN A 106 -15.24 -2.04 4.99
CA GLN A 106 -14.86 -3.05 4.00
C GLN A 106 -13.36 -3.03 3.66
N GLY A 107 -12.68 -1.89 3.82
CA GLY A 107 -11.23 -1.80 3.63
C GLY A 107 -10.47 -2.58 4.69
N VAL A 108 -10.96 -2.55 5.94
CA VAL A 108 -10.42 -3.40 7.02
C VAL A 108 -10.70 -4.87 6.75
N ILE A 109 -11.91 -5.25 6.34
CA ILE A 109 -12.23 -6.64 5.99
C ILE A 109 -11.33 -7.15 4.85
N ALA A 110 -11.12 -6.33 3.82
CA ALA A 110 -10.24 -6.67 2.70
C ALA A 110 -8.79 -6.93 3.14
N SER A 111 -8.34 -6.31 4.24
CA SER A 111 -7.00 -6.55 4.80
C SER A 111 -6.88 -7.87 5.57
N TRP A 112 -7.98 -8.51 5.96
CA TRP A 112 -7.95 -9.77 6.72
C TRP A 112 -7.56 -10.98 5.88
N VAL A 113 -7.52 -10.86 4.55
CA VAL A 113 -7.12 -11.95 3.65
C VAL A 113 -5.67 -12.43 3.86
N VAL A 114 -4.86 -11.65 4.59
CA VAL A 114 -3.50 -12.01 5.01
C VAL A 114 -3.37 -12.30 6.51
N ASP A 115 -4.48 -12.30 7.27
CA ASP A 115 -4.50 -12.62 8.70
C ASP A 115 -4.88 -14.09 8.90
N ASP A 116 -3.88 -14.92 9.20
CA ASP A 116 -4.04 -16.38 9.26
C ASP A 116 -5.01 -16.83 10.35
N GLU A 117 -5.19 -16.07 11.44
CA GLU A 117 -6.17 -16.41 12.47
C GLU A 117 -7.61 -16.20 11.98
N ILE A 118 -7.86 -15.11 11.23
CA ILE A 118 -9.17 -14.85 10.62
C ILE A 118 -9.48 -15.91 9.56
N ILE A 119 -8.48 -16.27 8.75
CA ILE A 119 -8.65 -17.30 7.72
C ILE A 119 -8.89 -18.68 8.33
N ASN A 120 -8.21 -19.02 9.44
CA ASN A 120 -8.43 -20.26 10.16
C ASN A 120 -9.84 -20.34 10.77
N ASP A 121 -10.34 -19.26 11.39
CA ASP A 121 -11.73 -19.15 11.86
C ASP A 121 -12.72 -19.37 10.71
N PHE A 122 -12.51 -18.66 9.60
CA PHE A 122 -13.38 -18.71 8.43
C PHE A 122 -13.40 -20.13 7.82
N TYR A 123 -12.24 -20.77 7.70
CA TYR A 123 -12.12 -22.16 7.27
C TYR A 123 -12.81 -23.13 8.23
N HIS A 124 -12.64 -22.97 9.54
CA HIS A 124 -13.26 -23.86 10.51
C HIS A 124 -14.79 -23.84 10.39
N ARG A 125 -15.40 -22.66 10.29
CA ARG A 125 -16.85 -22.53 10.06
C ARG A 125 -17.29 -23.14 8.75
N PHE A 126 -16.50 -22.97 7.69
CA PHE A 126 -16.73 -23.64 6.41
C PHE A 126 -16.67 -25.17 6.53
N SER A 127 -15.66 -25.72 7.21
CA SER A 127 -15.49 -27.17 7.40
C SER A 127 -16.65 -27.80 8.17
N LEU A 128 -17.24 -27.07 9.11
CA LEU A 128 -18.46 -27.51 9.81
C LEU A 128 -19.66 -27.63 8.87
N GLN A 129 -19.80 -26.73 7.90
CA GLN A 129 -20.85 -26.82 6.88
C GLN A 129 -20.62 -28.00 5.93
N LEU A 130 -19.36 -28.24 5.52
CA LEU A 130 -19.02 -29.40 4.70
C LEU A 130 -19.33 -30.72 5.42
N ALA A 131 -19.02 -30.82 6.71
CA ALA A 131 -19.20 -32.03 7.50
C ALA A 131 -20.68 -32.44 7.70
N VAL A 132 -21.63 -31.51 7.53
CA VAL A 132 -23.08 -31.77 7.65
C VAL A 132 -23.78 -31.85 6.29
N ALA A 133 -23.06 -31.69 5.18
CA ALA A 133 -23.62 -31.83 3.85
C ALA A 133 -23.88 -33.32 3.53
N ALA A 134 -25.10 -33.65 3.14
CA ALA A 134 -25.48 -35.03 2.81
C ALA A 134 -24.95 -35.51 1.44
N SER A 135 -24.43 -34.60 0.62
CA SER A 135 -23.85 -34.86 -0.69
C SER A 135 -22.74 -33.86 -0.97
N ILE A 136 -22.02 -34.02 -2.10
CA ILE A 136 -20.96 -33.08 -2.51
C ILE A 136 -21.60 -31.69 -2.74
N PRO A 137 -21.32 -30.67 -1.91
CA PRO A 137 -21.99 -29.38 -2.07
C PRO A 137 -21.35 -28.55 -3.19
N CYS A 138 -22.14 -27.65 -3.77
CA CYS A 138 -21.64 -26.55 -4.58
C CYS A 138 -21.20 -25.41 -3.65
N VAL A 139 -19.97 -24.93 -3.80
CA VAL A 139 -19.44 -23.79 -3.03
C VAL A 139 -19.29 -22.58 -3.94
N TYR A 140 -20.08 -21.54 -3.69
CA TYR A 140 -20.03 -20.30 -4.45
C TYR A 140 -19.09 -19.29 -3.79
N ILE A 141 -17.97 -18.96 -4.43
CA ILE A 141 -16.92 -18.10 -3.86
C ILE A 141 -17.07 -16.67 -4.38
N ALA A 142 -17.88 -15.90 -3.66
CA ALA A 142 -18.43 -14.66 -4.20
C ALA A 142 -17.55 -13.43 -3.95
N GLY A 143 -17.12 -12.77 -5.04
CA GLY A 143 -16.39 -11.51 -4.96
C GLY A 143 -14.90 -11.65 -4.62
N ARG A 144 -14.16 -10.55 -4.85
CA ARG A 144 -12.69 -10.54 -4.80
C ARG A 144 -12.12 -10.89 -3.42
N THR A 145 -12.72 -10.39 -2.35
CA THR A 145 -12.21 -10.63 -0.99
C THR A 145 -12.38 -12.09 -0.56
N CYS A 146 -13.54 -12.69 -0.81
CA CYS A 146 -13.77 -14.11 -0.48
C CYS A 146 -12.90 -15.03 -1.35
N GLN A 147 -12.65 -14.67 -2.61
CA GLN A 147 -11.70 -15.40 -3.47
C GLN A 147 -10.27 -15.33 -2.94
N ALA A 148 -9.82 -14.16 -2.47
CA ALA A 148 -8.51 -14.03 -1.84
C ALA A 148 -8.41 -14.82 -0.52
N ALA A 149 -9.48 -14.83 0.29
CA ALA A 149 -9.54 -15.64 1.51
C ALA A 149 -9.49 -17.15 1.20
N PHE A 150 -10.25 -17.61 0.20
CA PHE A 150 -10.23 -19.01 -0.25
C PHE A 150 -8.84 -19.42 -0.75
N GLU A 151 -8.15 -18.56 -1.50
CA GLU A 151 -6.77 -18.84 -1.91
C GLU A 151 -5.81 -18.90 -0.73
N ARG A 152 -6.00 -18.04 0.27
CA ARG A 152 -5.19 -18.11 1.49
C ARG A 152 -5.39 -19.46 2.19
N MET A 153 -6.62 -20.01 2.21
CA MET A 153 -6.88 -21.36 2.71
C MET A 153 -6.12 -22.43 1.93
N ILE A 154 -6.04 -22.32 0.59
CA ILE A 154 -5.24 -23.23 -0.24
C ILE A 154 -3.74 -23.10 0.10
N THR A 155 -3.24 -21.87 0.23
CA THR A 155 -1.83 -21.60 0.57
C THR A 155 -1.46 -22.15 1.95
N LEU A 156 -2.41 -22.13 2.90
CA LEU A 156 -2.24 -22.70 4.24
C LEU A 156 -2.41 -24.23 4.28
N GLY A 157 -2.74 -24.86 3.14
CA GLY A 157 -2.92 -26.30 3.04
C GLY A 157 -4.26 -26.80 3.59
N PHE A 158 -5.22 -25.92 3.85
CA PHE A 158 -6.57 -26.32 4.31
C PHE A 158 -7.43 -26.90 3.18
N ILE A 159 -7.18 -26.46 1.94
CA ILE A 159 -7.94 -26.83 0.76
C ILE A 159 -6.98 -27.22 -0.37
N SER A 160 -7.28 -28.30 -1.07
CA SER A 160 -6.56 -28.73 -2.27
C SER A 160 -7.45 -28.62 -3.51
N ARG A 161 -6.93 -28.01 -4.59
CA ARG A 161 -7.59 -28.04 -5.91
C ARG A 161 -7.21 -29.35 -6.60
N MET A 162 -8.22 -30.13 -6.97
CA MET A 162 -8.04 -31.47 -7.55
C MET A 162 -8.11 -31.43 -9.07
N GLU A 163 -9.21 -30.92 -9.62
CA GLU A 163 -9.51 -31.00 -11.06
C GLU A 163 -10.34 -29.81 -11.52
N GLU A 164 -10.09 -29.31 -12.74
CA GLU A 164 -10.96 -28.32 -13.40
C GLU A 164 -12.13 -29.06 -14.06
N LEU A 165 -13.33 -28.94 -13.48
CA LEU A 165 -14.53 -29.62 -13.97
C LEU A 165 -15.18 -28.92 -15.17
N SER A 166 -14.98 -27.61 -15.28
CA SER A 166 -15.45 -26.87 -16.43
C SER A 166 -14.59 -25.65 -16.65
N SER A 167 -14.33 -25.37 -17.92
CA SER A 167 -13.67 -24.15 -18.35
C SER A 167 -14.46 -22.90 -17.96
N LEU A 168 -15.76 -22.99 -17.64
CA LEU A 168 -16.56 -21.91 -17.07
C LEU A 168 -16.14 -21.52 -15.63
N GLY A 169 -15.13 -22.20 -15.09
CA GLY A 169 -14.48 -21.88 -13.83
C GLY A 169 -15.15 -22.59 -12.65
N VAL A 170 -15.40 -23.88 -12.84
CA VAL A 170 -15.83 -24.82 -11.82
C VAL A 170 -14.67 -25.76 -11.53
N THR A 171 -14.26 -25.83 -10.28
CA THR A 171 -13.12 -26.63 -9.82
C THR A 171 -13.59 -27.64 -8.79
N LEU A 172 -13.13 -28.88 -8.87
CA LEU A 172 -13.30 -29.86 -7.81
C LEU A 172 -12.22 -29.65 -6.75
N CYS A 173 -12.64 -29.49 -5.51
CA CYS A 173 -11.78 -29.21 -4.39
C CYS A 173 -11.98 -30.23 -3.26
N GLU A 174 -10.99 -30.32 -2.39
CA GLU A 174 -10.98 -31.19 -1.22
C GLU A 174 -10.56 -30.41 0.02
N ALA A 175 -11.23 -30.65 1.15
CA ALA A 175 -10.92 -30.08 2.46
C ALA A 175 -11.11 -31.17 3.53
N GLY A 176 -9.99 -31.71 4.04
CA GLY A 176 -10.03 -32.96 4.80
C GLY A 176 -10.64 -34.08 3.96
N ASP A 177 -11.58 -34.84 4.53
CA ASP A 177 -12.25 -35.94 3.83
C ASP A 177 -13.45 -35.49 2.97
N CYS A 178 -13.71 -34.18 2.89
CA CYS A 178 -14.87 -33.61 2.19
C CYS A 178 -14.49 -33.10 0.80
N ARG A 179 -15.23 -33.52 -0.23
CA ARG A 179 -15.14 -32.98 -1.60
C ARG A 179 -16.24 -31.96 -1.84
N PHE A 180 -15.97 -30.95 -2.66
CA PHE A 180 -16.95 -29.94 -3.07
C PHE A 180 -16.63 -29.33 -4.44
N ALA A 181 -17.65 -28.86 -5.15
CA ALA A 181 -17.50 -28.18 -6.44
C ALA A 181 -17.49 -26.67 -6.22
N ALA A 182 -16.36 -26.01 -6.49
CA ALA A 182 -16.17 -24.58 -6.27
C ALA A 182 -16.47 -23.77 -7.54
N ILE A 183 -17.30 -22.74 -7.43
CA ILE A 183 -17.52 -21.71 -8.47
C ILE A 183 -16.75 -20.46 -8.06
N GLU A 184 -15.63 -20.22 -8.72
CA GLU A 184 -14.71 -19.10 -8.44
C GLU A 184 -15.01 -17.90 -9.36
N GLY A 185 -14.26 -16.79 -9.30
CA GLY A 185 -14.21 -15.76 -10.37
C GLY A 185 -15.51 -15.01 -10.73
N ARG A 186 -16.52 -15.01 -9.85
CA ARG A 186 -17.82 -14.34 -10.06
C ARG A 186 -18.05 -13.19 -9.06
N PRO A 187 -18.87 -12.18 -9.39
CA PRO A 187 -19.10 -11.00 -8.54
C PRO A 187 -19.93 -11.33 -7.29
N HIS A 188 -19.72 -10.60 -6.20
CA HIS A 188 -20.50 -10.78 -4.96
C HIS A 188 -22.01 -10.56 -5.21
N PRO A 189 -22.92 -11.41 -4.69
CA PRO A 189 -24.35 -11.17 -4.76
C PRO A 189 -24.67 -9.93 -3.92
N SER A 190 -25.04 -8.81 -4.53
CA SER A 190 -25.55 -7.66 -3.80
C SER A 190 -26.97 -7.37 -4.25
N HIS A 191 -27.82 -6.93 -3.34
CA HIS A 191 -29.24 -6.72 -3.62
C HIS A 191 -29.50 -5.88 -4.90
N HIS A 192 -28.67 -4.86 -5.16
CA HIS A 192 -28.78 -4.03 -6.37
C HIS A 192 -28.48 -4.80 -7.67
N LEU A 193 -27.55 -5.77 -7.60
CA LEU A 193 -27.21 -6.65 -8.71
C LEU A 193 -28.27 -7.73 -8.91
N VAL A 194 -28.81 -8.28 -7.83
CA VAL A 194 -29.83 -9.34 -7.91
C VAL A 194 -31.19 -8.80 -8.39
N THR A 195 -31.53 -7.54 -8.06
CA THR A 195 -32.80 -6.91 -8.49
C THR A 195 -32.76 -6.27 -9.88
N GLY A 196 -31.64 -6.35 -10.58
CA GLY A 196 -31.54 -5.92 -11.98
C GLY A 196 -31.62 -4.41 -12.22
N ARG A 197 -31.31 -3.58 -11.21
CA ARG A 197 -31.30 -2.12 -11.36
C ARG A 197 -30.10 -1.59 -12.16
N GLU A 198 -29.05 -2.41 -12.32
CA GLU A 198 -27.89 -2.14 -13.19
C GLU A 198 -27.91 -3.07 -14.41
N VAL A 199 -28.26 -2.54 -15.58
CA VAL A 199 -28.47 -3.32 -16.82
C VAL A 199 -27.23 -4.12 -17.22
N SER A 200 -26.02 -3.56 -17.05
CA SER A 200 -24.74 -4.21 -17.41
C SER A 200 -24.37 -5.38 -16.51
N VAL A 201 -24.84 -5.42 -15.26
CA VAL A 201 -24.48 -6.47 -14.28
C VAL A 201 -25.56 -7.54 -14.12
N THR A 202 -26.80 -7.22 -14.51
CA THR A 202 -27.95 -8.14 -14.45
C THR A 202 -27.70 -9.44 -15.22
N GLY A 203 -26.99 -9.38 -16.36
CA GLY A 203 -26.68 -10.56 -17.17
C GLY A 203 -25.75 -11.55 -16.49
N ILE A 204 -24.72 -11.07 -15.78
CA ILE A 204 -23.71 -11.93 -15.14
C ILE A 204 -24.29 -12.62 -13.91
N PHE A 205 -25.16 -11.94 -13.18
CA PHE A 205 -25.79 -12.56 -12.03
C PHE A 205 -26.76 -13.67 -12.44
N LYS A 206 -27.58 -13.44 -13.49
CA LYS A 206 -28.41 -14.50 -14.09
C LYS A 206 -27.56 -15.69 -14.54
N GLU A 207 -26.45 -15.42 -15.22
CA GLU A 207 -25.49 -16.45 -15.63
C GLU A 207 -24.90 -17.22 -14.44
N THR A 208 -24.61 -16.52 -13.34
CA THR A 208 -24.05 -17.11 -12.13
C THR A 208 -25.06 -18.01 -11.43
N ILE A 209 -26.32 -17.60 -11.33
CA ILE A 209 -27.39 -18.46 -10.80
C ILE A 209 -27.62 -19.69 -11.69
N ALA A 210 -27.62 -19.52 -13.01
CA ALA A 210 -27.70 -20.64 -13.94
C ALA A 210 -26.55 -21.63 -13.73
N MET A 211 -25.31 -21.14 -13.56
CA MET A 211 -24.18 -22.00 -13.21
C MET A 211 -24.39 -22.75 -11.90
N ILE A 212 -24.82 -22.05 -10.84
CA ILE A 212 -25.08 -22.67 -9.53
C ILE A 212 -26.11 -23.80 -9.68
N ASN A 213 -27.23 -23.54 -10.35
CA ASN A 213 -28.26 -24.56 -10.60
C ASN A 213 -27.69 -25.76 -11.39
N GLY A 214 -26.85 -25.50 -12.40
CA GLY A 214 -26.18 -26.55 -13.17
C GLY A 214 -25.22 -27.40 -12.32
N VAL A 215 -24.34 -26.76 -11.54
CA VAL A 215 -23.38 -27.47 -10.67
C VAL A 215 -24.10 -28.25 -9.58
N VAL A 216 -25.11 -27.67 -8.92
CA VAL A 216 -25.91 -28.37 -7.91
C VAL A 216 -26.61 -29.60 -8.50
N SER A 217 -27.14 -29.50 -9.73
CA SER A 217 -27.76 -30.64 -10.41
C SER A 217 -26.75 -31.77 -10.67
N CYS A 218 -25.53 -31.42 -11.06
CA CYS A 218 -24.43 -32.35 -11.26
C CYS A 218 -23.97 -32.98 -9.92
N CYS A 219 -23.81 -32.17 -8.86
CA CYS A 219 -23.54 -32.63 -7.51
C CYS A 219 -24.57 -33.65 -7.00
N ALA A 220 -25.87 -33.36 -7.20
CA ALA A 220 -26.96 -34.25 -6.81
C ALA A 220 -26.94 -35.60 -7.55
N SER A 221 -26.43 -35.62 -8.79
CA SER A 221 -26.26 -36.85 -9.57
C SER A 221 -25.03 -37.68 -9.15
N GLY A 222 -24.11 -37.10 -8.38
CA GLY A 222 -22.84 -37.73 -8.01
C GLY A 222 -21.78 -37.78 -9.12
N ASP A 223 -22.14 -37.48 -10.37
CA ASP A 223 -21.21 -37.43 -11.51
C ASP A 223 -20.69 -36.00 -11.73
N LEU A 224 -19.52 -35.73 -11.16
CA LEU A 224 -18.77 -34.49 -11.35
C LEU A 224 -17.66 -34.64 -12.40
N SER A 225 -17.81 -35.51 -13.39
CA SER A 225 -16.87 -35.55 -14.52
C SER A 225 -16.90 -34.24 -15.31
N PRO A 226 -15.78 -33.83 -15.94
CA PRO A 226 -15.75 -32.58 -16.71
C PRO A 226 -16.78 -32.51 -17.84
N GLY A 227 -17.05 -33.65 -18.49
CA GLY A 227 -18.06 -33.77 -19.54
C GLY A 227 -19.49 -33.56 -19.02
N ASN A 228 -19.86 -34.23 -17.91
CA ASN A 228 -21.18 -34.07 -17.33
C ASN A 228 -21.39 -32.66 -16.76
N THR A 229 -20.38 -32.12 -16.08
CA THR A 229 -20.40 -30.76 -15.53
C THR A 229 -20.61 -29.72 -16.62
N SER A 230 -19.89 -29.84 -17.74
CA SER A 230 -20.05 -28.94 -18.88
C SER A 230 -21.45 -29.05 -19.49
N ARG A 231 -21.99 -30.26 -19.65
CA ARG A 231 -23.36 -30.48 -20.15
C ARG A 231 -24.44 -29.89 -19.23
N CYS A 232 -24.31 -30.08 -17.91
CA CYS A 232 -25.19 -29.47 -16.90
C CYS A 232 -25.18 -27.93 -17.03
N LEU A 233 -23.99 -27.34 -17.14
CA LEU A 233 -23.82 -25.89 -17.23
C LEU A 233 -24.40 -25.31 -18.54
N ILE A 234 -24.11 -25.94 -19.68
CA ILE A 234 -24.65 -25.55 -21.00
C ILE A 234 -26.18 -25.54 -20.94
N THR A 235 -26.77 -26.63 -20.44
CA THR A 235 -28.23 -26.78 -20.29
C THR A 235 -28.81 -25.70 -19.38
N ALA A 236 -28.23 -25.50 -18.20
CA ALA A 236 -28.73 -24.53 -17.22
C ALA A 236 -28.59 -23.08 -17.69
N MET A 237 -27.55 -22.77 -18.46
CA MET A 237 -27.31 -21.44 -19.04
C MET A 237 -28.10 -21.17 -20.32
N GLY A 238 -28.72 -22.19 -20.92
CA GLY A 238 -29.46 -22.06 -22.17
C GLY A 238 -28.57 -21.69 -23.36
N ILE A 239 -27.30 -22.11 -23.34
CA ILE A 239 -26.35 -21.93 -24.44
C ILE A 239 -26.13 -23.28 -25.13
N ASP A 240 -25.56 -23.29 -26.33
CA ASP A 240 -25.13 -24.52 -27.00
C ASP A 240 -23.60 -24.74 -26.90
N GLU A 241 -23.13 -25.90 -27.36
CA GLU A 241 -21.70 -26.24 -27.36
C GLU A 241 -20.88 -25.31 -28.27
N GLU A 242 -21.48 -24.81 -29.36
CA GLU A 242 -20.82 -23.89 -30.28
C GLU A 242 -20.55 -22.54 -29.61
N GLU A 243 -21.55 -21.99 -28.91
CA GLU A 243 -21.43 -20.77 -28.13
C GLU A 243 -20.38 -20.93 -27.02
N LEU A 244 -20.36 -22.06 -26.31
CA LEU A 244 -19.31 -22.34 -25.33
C LEU A 244 -17.92 -22.35 -25.99
N ALA A 245 -17.76 -23.02 -27.13
CA ALA A 245 -16.49 -23.05 -27.86
C ALA A 245 -16.08 -21.65 -28.36
N VAL A 246 -17.03 -20.84 -28.81
CA VAL A 246 -16.80 -19.43 -29.20
C VAL A 246 -16.32 -18.62 -27.99
N ARG A 247 -16.96 -18.77 -26.82
CA ARG A 247 -16.54 -18.12 -25.56
C ARG A 247 -15.12 -18.54 -25.16
N MET A 248 -14.78 -19.82 -25.32
CA MET A 248 -13.43 -20.33 -25.04
C MET A 248 -12.37 -19.72 -25.94
N ARG A 249 -12.61 -19.64 -27.25
CA ARG A 249 -11.71 -18.92 -28.18
C ARG A 249 -11.53 -17.45 -27.78
N GLY A 250 -12.57 -16.82 -27.25
CA GLY A 250 -12.48 -15.46 -26.68
C GLY A 250 -11.51 -15.37 -25.50
N ARG A 251 -11.50 -16.38 -24.61
CA ARG A 251 -10.59 -16.43 -23.45
C ARG A 251 -9.16 -16.72 -23.87
N GLU A 252 -8.95 -17.62 -24.82
CA GLU A 252 -7.63 -17.88 -25.42
C GLU A 252 -7.06 -16.62 -26.05
N TYR A 253 -7.88 -15.88 -26.80
CA TYR A 253 -7.50 -14.58 -27.33
C TYR A 253 -7.06 -13.61 -26.21
N LEU A 254 -7.86 -13.47 -25.16
CA LEU A 254 -7.56 -12.53 -24.08
C LEU A 254 -6.33 -12.93 -23.27
N THR A 255 -6.16 -14.22 -22.98
CA THR A 255 -4.95 -14.73 -22.29
C THR A 255 -3.71 -14.60 -23.13
N ASN A 256 -3.82 -14.76 -24.46
CA ASN A 256 -2.72 -14.54 -25.37
C ASN A 256 -2.33 -13.05 -25.40
N LEU A 257 -3.33 -12.16 -25.45
CA LEU A 257 -3.14 -10.72 -25.42
C LEU A 257 -2.46 -10.24 -24.13
N LEU A 258 -2.86 -10.77 -22.97
CA LEU A 258 -2.42 -10.26 -21.66
C LEU A 258 -1.16 -10.96 -21.13
N TYR A 259 -0.96 -12.23 -21.47
CA TYR A 259 0.08 -13.07 -20.86
C TYR A 259 0.92 -13.83 -21.89
N SER A 260 0.70 -13.64 -23.20
CA SER A 260 1.33 -14.44 -24.25
C SER A 260 1.11 -15.95 -24.06
N SER A 261 -0.08 -16.33 -23.58
CA SER A 261 -0.50 -17.71 -23.32
C SER A 261 -1.82 -18.01 -24.02
N SER A 262 -1.88 -19.08 -24.82
CA SER A 262 -3.12 -19.52 -25.47
C SER A 262 -3.96 -20.48 -24.61
N SER A 263 -3.68 -20.57 -23.31
CA SER A 263 -4.33 -21.55 -22.43
C SER A 263 -5.79 -21.26 -22.11
N GLY A 264 -6.26 -20.02 -22.31
CA GLY A 264 -7.56 -19.58 -21.81
C GLY A 264 -7.64 -19.48 -20.28
N ARG A 265 -6.55 -19.77 -19.57
CA ARG A 265 -6.45 -19.74 -18.10
C ARG A 265 -5.88 -18.43 -17.61
N PHE A 266 -6.59 -17.80 -16.68
CA PHE A 266 -6.17 -16.53 -16.07
C PHE A 266 -5.43 -16.79 -14.75
N PRO A 267 -4.40 -15.98 -14.42
CA PRO A 267 -3.88 -15.92 -13.06
C PRO A 267 -5.01 -15.58 -12.08
N LEU A 268 -4.91 -16.07 -10.85
CA LEU A 268 -5.94 -15.92 -9.83
C LEU A 268 -6.44 -14.47 -9.66
N ARG A 269 -5.50 -13.53 -9.53
CA ARG A 269 -5.79 -12.09 -9.36
C ARG A 269 -6.61 -11.47 -10.50
N ASP A 270 -6.69 -12.16 -11.64
CA ASP A 270 -7.33 -11.74 -12.88
C ASP A 270 -8.45 -12.71 -13.31
N LEU A 271 -8.90 -13.63 -12.44
CA LEU A 271 -9.96 -14.60 -12.76
C LEU A 271 -11.26 -13.95 -13.24
N HIS A 272 -11.57 -12.74 -12.76
CA HIS A 272 -12.75 -12.00 -13.19
C HIS A 272 -12.75 -11.70 -14.70
N LEU A 273 -11.58 -11.68 -15.35
CA LEU A 273 -11.44 -11.43 -16.78
C LEU A 273 -11.98 -12.56 -17.66
N ARG A 274 -12.22 -13.75 -17.11
CA ARG A 274 -12.88 -14.85 -17.83
C ARG A 274 -14.31 -14.52 -18.28
N ASN A 275 -14.89 -13.46 -17.70
CA ASN A 275 -16.22 -12.96 -17.99
C ASN A 275 -16.22 -11.87 -19.08
N VAL A 276 -15.04 -11.41 -19.52
CA VAL A 276 -14.93 -10.50 -20.67
C VAL A 276 -15.45 -11.24 -21.89
N LYS A 277 -16.42 -10.65 -22.59
CA LYS A 277 -17.00 -11.21 -23.81
C LYS A 277 -16.07 -11.02 -25.02
N ALA A 278 -14.82 -11.40 -24.88
CA ALA A 278 -13.78 -11.28 -25.91
C ALA A 278 -14.02 -12.19 -27.13
N HIS A 279 -15.12 -12.92 -27.18
CA HIS A 279 -15.59 -13.60 -28.39
C HIS A 279 -16.39 -12.68 -29.32
N LEU A 280 -16.94 -11.58 -28.79
CA LEU A 280 -17.65 -10.58 -29.58
C LEU A 280 -16.64 -9.73 -30.38
N PRO A 281 -16.88 -9.50 -31.70
CA PRO A 281 -15.97 -8.73 -32.55
C PRO A 281 -15.71 -7.31 -32.03
N GLU A 282 -16.74 -6.60 -31.56
CA GLU A 282 -16.60 -5.24 -31.04
C GLU A 282 -15.72 -5.20 -29.78
N VAL A 283 -15.84 -6.19 -28.89
CA VAL A 283 -15.00 -6.28 -27.68
C VAL A 283 -13.54 -6.55 -28.05
N ARG A 284 -13.28 -7.42 -29.05
CA ARG A 284 -11.92 -7.66 -29.56
C ARG A 284 -11.31 -6.42 -30.17
N ALA A 285 -12.07 -5.66 -30.93
CA ALA A 285 -11.63 -4.40 -31.52
C ALA A 285 -11.21 -3.40 -30.43
N THR A 286 -12.03 -3.24 -29.39
CA THR A 286 -11.71 -2.38 -28.24
C THR A 286 -10.46 -2.86 -27.48
N LEU A 287 -10.36 -4.17 -27.21
CA LEU A 287 -9.18 -4.75 -26.55
C LEU A 287 -7.90 -4.55 -27.37
N SER A 288 -7.97 -4.74 -28.69
CA SER A 288 -6.82 -4.53 -29.59
C SER A 288 -6.38 -3.07 -29.60
N LYS A 289 -7.34 -2.15 -29.67
CA LYS A 289 -7.10 -0.70 -29.58
C LYS A 289 -6.42 -0.33 -28.26
N TRP A 290 -6.95 -0.81 -27.13
CA TRP A 290 -6.38 -0.53 -25.80
C TRP A 290 -5.04 -1.23 -25.57
N ALA A 291 -4.80 -2.39 -26.19
CA ALA A 291 -3.46 -3.01 -26.16
C ALA A 291 -2.40 -2.12 -26.82
N GLY A 292 -2.79 -1.37 -27.86
CA GLY A 292 -1.94 -0.33 -28.48
C GLY A 292 -1.56 0.82 -27.53
N MET A 293 -2.30 1.03 -26.43
CA MET A 293 -1.94 1.98 -25.37
C MET A 293 -0.81 1.46 -24.46
N GLY A 294 -0.53 0.15 -24.52
CA GLY A 294 0.42 -0.58 -23.68
C GLY A 294 -0.27 -1.49 -22.66
N LEU A 295 0.42 -2.57 -22.29
CA LEU A 295 -0.13 -3.61 -21.40
C LEU A 295 -0.47 -3.08 -19.99
N LYS A 296 0.33 -2.15 -19.44
CA LYS A 296 0.07 -1.56 -18.11
C LYS A 296 -1.26 -0.77 -18.07
N PRO A 297 -1.51 0.20 -18.99
CA PRO A 297 -2.82 0.83 -19.12
C PRO A 297 -3.97 -0.15 -19.30
N LEU A 298 -3.85 -1.12 -20.21
CA LEU A 298 -4.88 -2.14 -20.46
C LEU A 298 -5.22 -2.91 -19.19
N MET A 299 -4.21 -3.40 -18.46
CA MET A 299 -4.42 -4.11 -17.20
C MET A 299 -5.02 -3.23 -16.12
N SER A 300 -4.68 -1.93 -16.07
CA SER A 300 -5.29 -0.99 -15.12
C SER A 300 -6.78 -0.80 -15.40
N ILE A 301 -7.18 -0.67 -16.68
CA ILE A 301 -8.59 -0.59 -17.10
C ILE A 301 -9.33 -1.87 -16.71
N LEU A 302 -8.82 -3.04 -17.14
CA LEU A 302 -9.48 -4.32 -16.95
C LEU A 302 -9.59 -4.75 -15.47
N ARG A 303 -8.76 -4.20 -14.59
CA ARG A 303 -8.81 -4.45 -13.14
C ARG A 303 -9.68 -3.44 -12.37
N SER A 304 -10.06 -2.34 -13.02
CA SER A 304 -10.77 -1.23 -12.40
C SER A 304 -12.29 -1.38 -12.52
N ALA A 305 -12.94 -1.56 -11.37
CA ALA A 305 -14.38 -1.72 -11.25
C ALA A 305 -14.95 -2.78 -12.23
N ASN A 306 -16.07 -2.45 -12.86
CA ASN A 306 -16.85 -3.32 -13.74
C ASN A 306 -16.63 -3.04 -15.23
N ILE A 307 -15.61 -2.26 -15.61
CA ILE A 307 -15.35 -1.88 -17.02
C ILE A 307 -15.23 -3.12 -17.91
N TYR A 308 -14.60 -4.19 -17.40
CA TYR A 308 -14.37 -5.45 -18.12
C TYR A 308 -15.67 -6.17 -18.57
N LEU A 309 -16.84 -5.71 -18.11
CA LEU A 309 -18.14 -6.28 -18.47
C LEU A 309 -18.75 -5.62 -19.71
N ASP A 310 -18.36 -4.39 -20.02
CA ASP A 310 -18.91 -3.61 -21.13
C ASP A 310 -17.88 -2.64 -21.71
N LEU A 311 -16.80 -3.19 -22.27
CA LEU A 311 -15.67 -2.41 -22.77
C LEU A 311 -16.07 -1.38 -23.84
N PRO A 312 -16.94 -1.70 -24.84
CA PRO A 312 -17.30 -0.75 -25.88
C PRO A 312 -17.92 0.54 -25.34
N THR A 313 -18.74 0.46 -24.28
CA THR A 313 -19.39 1.64 -23.68
C THR A 313 -18.38 2.64 -23.09
N TYR A 314 -17.21 2.17 -22.63
CA TYR A 314 -16.17 3.04 -22.06
C TYR A 314 -15.13 3.50 -23.08
N ASP A 315 -15.15 3.00 -24.32
CA ASP A 315 -14.04 3.18 -25.28
C ASP A 315 -13.74 4.65 -25.60
N SER A 316 -14.76 5.45 -25.90
CA SER A 316 -14.57 6.87 -26.22
C SER A 316 -14.02 7.66 -25.03
N THR A 317 -14.62 7.48 -23.85
CA THR A 317 -14.21 8.17 -22.62
C THR A 317 -12.78 7.81 -22.21
N LEU A 318 -12.43 6.52 -22.22
CA LEU A 318 -11.08 6.09 -21.85
C LEU A 318 -10.02 6.56 -22.85
N ASP A 319 -10.35 6.59 -24.15
CA ASP A 319 -9.44 7.13 -25.18
C ASP A 319 -9.15 8.63 -24.96
N VAL A 320 -10.18 9.42 -24.61
CA VAL A 320 -10.00 10.85 -24.27
C VAL A 320 -9.07 11.01 -23.07
N TRP A 321 -9.31 10.29 -21.98
CA TRP A 321 -8.49 10.40 -20.77
C TRP A 321 -7.07 9.87 -20.98
N PHE A 322 -6.90 8.80 -21.75
CA PHE A 322 -5.59 8.27 -22.11
C PHE A 322 -4.77 9.30 -22.89
N LYS A 323 -5.37 9.94 -23.90
CA LYS A 323 -4.72 11.00 -24.69
C LYS A 323 -4.32 12.21 -23.84
N ARG A 324 -5.17 12.62 -22.89
CA ARG A 324 -4.89 13.75 -21.99
C ARG A 324 -3.79 13.48 -20.98
N LEU A 325 -3.68 12.25 -20.47
CA LEU A 325 -2.78 11.91 -19.37
C LEU A 325 -1.46 11.28 -19.82
N GLY A 326 -1.49 10.54 -20.94
CA GLY A 326 -0.43 9.63 -21.33
C GLY A 326 -0.36 8.38 -20.45
N ALA A 327 0.35 7.35 -20.91
CA ALA A 327 0.31 6.01 -20.32
C ALA A 327 0.64 5.96 -18.82
N ALA A 328 1.72 6.61 -18.39
CA ALA A 328 2.18 6.54 -16.99
C ALA A 328 1.17 7.14 -16.01
N ARG A 329 0.61 8.31 -16.33
CA ARG A 329 -0.35 9.00 -15.46
C ARG A 329 -1.73 8.36 -15.52
N PHE A 330 -2.13 7.87 -16.69
CA PHE A 330 -3.39 7.15 -16.86
C PHE A 330 -3.47 5.92 -15.97
N VAL A 331 -2.39 5.14 -15.84
CA VAL A 331 -2.35 3.98 -14.94
C VAL A 331 -2.65 4.36 -13.49
N THR A 332 -2.08 5.46 -13.00
CA THR A 332 -2.31 5.95 -11.64
C THR A 332 -3.70 6.57 -11.45
N PHE A 333 -4.20 7.25 -12.49
CA PHE A 333 -5.55 7.83 -12.50
C PHE A 333 -6.65 6.76 -12.46
N MET A 334 -6.43 5.62 -13.13
CA MET A 334 -7.41 4.55 -13.17
C MET A 334 -7.49 3.82 -11.81
N CYS A 335 -8.48 4.20 -11.01
CA CYS A 335 -8.89 3.52 -9.78
C CYS A 335 -10.35 3.05 -9.86
N ASN A 336 -10.75 2.17 -8.95
CA ASN A 336 -12.12 1.63 -8.90
C ASN A 336 -13.19 2.74 -8.77
N CYS A 337 -12.96 3.78 -7.96
CA CYS A 337 -13.96 4.83 -7.76
C CYS A 337 -14.19 5.67 -9.00
N ILE A 338 -13.11 5.97 -9.75
CA ILE A 338 -13.18 6.69 -11.02
C ILE A 338 -13.86 5.82 -12.07
N ALA A 339 -13.35 4.60 -12.27
CA ALA A 339 -13.88 3.65 -13.25
C ALA A 339 -15.40 3.42 -13.11
N ALA A 340 -15.90 3.31 -11.88
CA ALA A 340 -17.32 3.13 -11.61
C ALA A 340 -18.20 4.33 -11.98
N ARG A 341 -17.62 5.53 -12.16
CA ARG A 341 -18.35 6.80 -12.38
C ARG A 341 -18.01 7.49 -13.70
N LEU A 342 -17.06 6.98 -14.47
CA LEU A 342 -16.59 7.63 -15.71
C LEU A 342 -17.69 7.88 -16.76
N LEU A 343 -18.79 7.12 -16.73
CA LEU A 343 -19.92 7.30 -17.64
C LEU A 343 -20.99 8.27 -17.11
N ASP A 344 -20.89 8.70 -15.86
CA ASP A 344 -21.78 9.73 -15.31
C ASP A 344 -21.39 11.09 -15.92
N PRO A 345 -22.31 11.79 -16.64
CA PRO A 345 -21.98 13.04 -17.30
C PRO A 345 -21.57 14.16 -16.33
N LEU A 346 -22.14 14.19 -15.12
CA LEU A 346 -21.79 15.19 -14.11
C LEU A 346 -20.41 14.89 -13.52
N PHE A 347 -20.08 13.62 -13.34
CA PHE A 347 -18.75 13.21 -12.88
C PHE A 347 -17.69 13.55 -13.93
N ALA A 348 -17.95 13.24 -15.21
CA ALA A 348 -17.05 13.57 -16.32
C ALA A 348 -16.81 15.08 -16.43
N ALA A 349 -17.87 15.90 -16.36
CA ALA A 349 -17.75 17.36 -16.37
C ALA A 349 -16.92 17.88 -15.18
N SER A 350 -17.12 17.31 -13.98
CA SER A 350 -16.34 17.68 -12.81
C SER A 350 -14.86 17.31 -12.96
N LEU A 351 -14.55 16.13 -13.51
CA LEU A 351 -13.18 15.74 -13.83
C LEU A 351 -12.53 16.71 -14.81
N ASP A 352 -13.24 17.18 -15.83
CA ASP A 352 -12.74 18.16 -16.80
C ASP A 352 -12.37 19.48 -16.12
N ILE A 353 -13.26 20.02 -15.27
CA ILE A 353 -13.01 21.26 -14.51
C ILE A 353 -11.73 21.14 -13.67
N TRP A 354 -11.60 20.04 -12.91
CA TRP A 354 -10.44 19.84 -12.04
C TRP A 354 -9.16 19.54 -12.83
N PHE A 355 -9.27 18.87 -13.97
CA PHE A 355 -8.14 18.63 -14.87
C PHE A 355 -7.59 19.94 -15.43
N GLU A 356 -8.45 20.84 -15.89
CA GLU A 356 -8.07 22.17 -16.39
C GLU A 356 -7.40 23.02 -15.31
N ARG A 357 -7.95 23.03 -14.09
CA ARG A 357 -7.44 23.84 -12.98
C ARG A 357 -6.10 23.36 -12.42
N LEU A 358 -5.87 22.04 -12.38
CA LEU A 358 -4.67 21.46 -11.76
C LEU A 358 -3.56 21.15 -12.78
N GLY A 359 -3.95 20.87 -14.03
CA GLY A 359 -3.08 20.29 -15.04
C GLY A 359 -2.77 18.82 -14.78
N ALA A 360 -2.35 18.10 -15.83
CA ALA A 360 -2.27 16.64 -15.83
C ALA A 360 -1.43 16.03 -14.68
N ALA A 361 -0.28 16.62 -14.34
CA ALA A 361 0.59 16.06 -13.31
C ALA A 361 -0.03 16.13 -11.91
N ARG A 362 -0.61 17.27 -11.55
CA ARG A 362 -1.20 17.49 -10.22
C ARG A 362 -2.56 16.82 -10.10
N PHE A 363 -3.33 16.81 -11.18
CA PHE A 363 -4.65 16.17 -11.21
C PHE A 363 -4.59 14.70 -10.80
N VAL A 364 -3.64 13.93 -11.34
CA VAL A 364 -3.51 12.50 -11.00
C VAL A 364 -3.11 12.28 -9.54
N THR A 365 -2.26 13.15 -8.97
CA THR A 365 -1.91 13.09 -7.54
C THR A 365 -3.09 13.47 -6.65
N PHE A 366 -3.90 14.45 -7.09
CA PHE A 366 -5.09 14.91 -6.37
C PHE A 366 -6.21 13.86 -6.38
N MET A 367 -6.45 13.20 -7.51
CA MET A 367 -7.56 12.27 -7.68
C MET A 367 -7.37 10.95 -6.92
N CYS A 368 -7.68 10.96 -5.63
CA CYS A 368 -7.76 9.77 -4.79
C CYS A 368 -9.18 9.15 -4.76
N ASN A 369 -9.32 7.94 -4.19
CA ASN A 369 -10.61 7.27 -4.07
C ASN A 369 -11.63 8.08 -3.26
N GLY A 370 -11.17 8.74 -2.19
CA GLY A 370 -11.98 9.56 -1.31
C GLY A 370 -12.60 10.77 -2.01
N ILE A 371 -11.82 11.43 -2.88
CA ILE A 371 -12.28 12.54 -3.73
C ILE A 371 -13.24 12.02 -4.80
N ALA A 372 -12.81 11.02 -5.58
CA ALA A 372 -13.63 10.48 -6.67
C ALA A 372 -15.00 9.97 -6.20
N ALA A 373 -15.06 9.39 -4.99
CA ALA A 373 -16.33 8.93 -4.42
C ALA A 373 -17.31 10.04 -4.08
N ARG A 374 -16.83 11.28 -3.86
CA ARG A 374 -17.61 12.42 -3.34
C ARG A 374 -17.75 13.58 -4.31
N LEU A 375 -17.10 13.51 -5.47
CA LEU A 375 -17.06 14.62 -6.43
C LEU A 375 -18.45 15.01 -6.99
N LEU A 376 -19.43 14.10 -6.90
CA LEU A 376 -20.83 14.34 -7.27
C LEU A 376 -21.66 14.99 -6.15
N ASP A 377 -21.14 15.07 -4.92
CA ASP A 377 -21.81 15.75 -3.82
C ASP A 377 -21.62 17.27 -3.97
N PRO A 378 -22.68 18.07 -4.13
CA PRO A 378 -22.58 19.51 -4.31
C PRO A 378 -21.91 20.23 -3.13
N LEU A 379 -22.10 19.74 -1.91
CA LEU A 379 -21.45 20.32 -0.72
C LEU A 379 -19.96 20.04 -0.73
N PHE A 380 -19.56 18.83 -1.18
CA PHE A 380 -18.15 18.48 -1.31
C PHE A 380 -17.46 19.30 -2.39
N ALA A 381 -18.12 19.48 -3.54
CA ALA A 381 -17.62 20.32 -4.62
C ALA A 381 -17.42 21.77 -4.15
N ALA A 382 -18.42 22.36 -3.48
CA ALA A 382 -18.30 23.71 -2.93
C ALA A 382 -17.17 23.82 -1.88
N CYS A 383 -17.00 22.80 -1.03
CA CYS A 383 -15.91 22.77 -0.07
C CYS A 383 -14.53 22.71 -0.75
N LEU A 384 -14.39 21.90 -1.81
CA LEU A 384 -13.16 21.85 -2.59
C LEU A 384 -12.83 23.19 -3.24
N GLU A 385 -13.83 23.92 -3.74
CA GLU A 385 -13.65 25.27 -4.30
C GLU A 385 -13.09 26.24 -3.25
N ILE A 386 -13.68 26.28 -2.05
CA ILE A 386 -13.21 27.13 -0.94
C ILE A 386 -11.73 26.83 -0.62
N TRP A 387 -11.38 25.55 -0.51
CA TRP A 387 -10.00 25.17 -0.22
C TRP A 387 -9.04 25.43 -1.40
N PHE A 388 -9.53 25.32 -2.64
CA PHE A 388 -8.75 25.69 -3.82
C PHE A 388 -8.42 27.19 -3.82
N GLU A 389 -9.37 28.05 -3.50
CA GLU A 389 -9.15 29.50 -3.39
C GLU A 389 -8.15 29.84 -2.27
N ARG A 390 -8.26 29.18 -1.12
CA ARG A 390 -7.39 29.44 0.04
C ARG A 390 -5.95 28.93 -0.13
N LEU A 391 -5.77 27.80 -0.79
CA LEU A 391 -4.46 27.12 -0.88
C LEU A 391 -3.79 27.31 -2.24
N GLY A 392 -4.57 27.47 -3.31
CA GLY A 392 -4.13 27.33 -4.68
C GLY A 392 -3.84 25.89 -5.07
N ALA A 393 -3.69 25.65 -6.38
CA ALA A 393 -3.57 24.31 -6.96
C ALA A 393 -2.47 23.43 -6.33
N ALA A 394 -1.26 23.96 -6.15
CA ALA A 394 -0.12 23.15 -5.70
C ALA A 394 -0.29 22.65 -4.27
N ARG A 395 -0.82 23.50 -3.38
CA ARG A 395 -1.00 23.17 -1.96
C ARG A 395 -2.25 22.35 -1.73
N LEU A 396 -3.32 22.58 -2.50
CA LEU A 396 -4.52 21.76 -2.43
C LEU A 396 -4.22 20.29 -2.70
N VAL A 397 -3.38 19.98 -3.69
CA VAL A 397 -3.00 18.60 -4.04
C VAL A 397 -2.28 17.90 -2.88
N THR A 398 -1.40 18.61 -2.17
CA THR A 398 -0.71 18.06 -1.01
C THR A 398 -1.63 17.95 0.21
N PHE A 399 -2.58 18.88 0.36
CA PHE A 399 -3.54 18.92 1.45
C PHE A 399 -4.58 17.80 1.32
N MET A 400 -5.22 17.65 0.16
CA MET A 400 -6.32 16.72 0.00
C MET A 400 -5.84 15.27 -0.05
N CYS A 401 -6.16 14.51 1.00
CA CYS A 401 -5.99 13.07 1.08
C CYS A 401 -7.33 12.36 1.33
N ASP A 402 -7.36 11.03 1.26
CA ASP A 402 -8.56 10.22 1.55
C ASP A 402 -9.16 10.54 2.93
N SER A 403 -8.32 10.75 3.96
CA SER A 403 -8.79 11.07 5.32
C SER A 403 -9.53 12.41 5.39
N ILE A 404 -9.05 13.43 4.67
CA ILE A 404 -9.68 14.75 4.61
C ILE A 404 -10.94 14.68 3.76
N ALA A 405 -10.85 14.09 2.56
CA ALA A 405 -11.99 13.94 1.68
C ALA A 405 -13.16 13.21 2.38
N ALA A 406 -12.86 12.24 3.23
CA ALA A 406 -13.87 11.52 4.00
C ALA A 406 -14.60 12.35 5.06
N ARG A 407 -14.01 13.44 5.55
CA ARG A 407 -14.46 14.19 6.76
C ARG A 407 -14.76 15.65 6.51
N VAL A 408 -14.36 16.22 5.37
CA VAL A 408 -14.43 17.67 5.13
C VAL A 408 -15.85 18.26 5.21
N LEU A 409 -16.87 17.41 5.06
CA LEU A 409 -18.28 17.81 5.21
C LEU A 409 -18.81 17.76 6.65
N ASP A 410 -18.03 17.20 7.58
CA ASP A 410 -18.38 17.26 8.99
C ASP A 410 -18.16 18.70 9.51
N PRO A 411 -19.18 19.35 10.10
CA PRO A 411 -19.05 20.74 10.55
C PRO A 411 -17.97 20.96 11.61
N LEU A 412 -17.77 20.01 12.53
CA LEU A 412 -16.74 20.11 13.57
C LEU A 412 -15.35 19.95 12.96
N PHE A 413 -15.20 19.04 11.99
CA PHE A 413 -13.95 18.88 11.26
C PHE A 413 -13.62 20.14 10.46
N ALA A 414 -14.59 20.69 9.72
CA ALA A 414 -14.42 21.91 8.94
C ALA A 414 -14.04 23.12 9.82
N ALA A 415 -14.72 23.31 10.94
CA ALA A 415 -14.37 24.37 11.91
C ALA A 415 -12.96 24.19 12.48
N SER A 416 -12.55 22.96 12.76
CA SER A 416 -11.18 22.67 13.22
C SER A 416 -10.14 22.97 12.14
N LEU A 417 -10.41 22.63 10.87
CA LEU A 417 -9.53 23.02 9.75
C LEU A 417 -9.37 24.53 9.66
N ASP A 418 -10.45 25.31 9.82
CA ASP A 418 -10.39 26.78 9.81
C ASP A 418 -9.51 27.33 10.93
N ILE A 419 -9.72 26.86 12.17
CA ILE A 419 -8.92 27.27 13.34
C ILE A 419 -7.43 27.00 13.09
N TRP A 420 -7.08 25.79 12.65
CA TRP A 420 -5.69 25.42 12.41
C TRP A 420 -5.09 26.13 11.19
N PHE A 421 -5.90 26.43 10.17
CA PHE A 421 -5.48 27.20 9.01
C PHE A 421 -5.11 28.64 9.40
N GLU A 422 -5.94 29.30 10.20
CA GLU A 422 -5.68 30.65 10.71
C GLU A 422 -4.41 30.71 11.57
N ARG A 423 -4.23 29.73 12.46
CA ARG A 423 -3.09 29.69 13.39
C ARG A 423 -1.75 29.39 12.72
N LEU A 424 -1.74 28.55 11.69
CA LEU A 424 -0.50 28.09 11.05
C LEU A 424 -0.17 28.88 9.78
N GLY A 425 -1.18 29.42 9.10
CA GLY A 425 -1.10 29.92 7.74
C GLY A 425 -0.94 28.79 6.72
N ALA A 426 -1.27 29.10 5.46
CA ALA A 426 -1.43 28.09 4.41
C ALA A 426 -0.24 27.12 4.23
N ALA A 427 1.00 27.62 4.24
CA ALA A 427 2.17 26.76 3.97
C ALA A 427 2.41 25.72 5.07
N ARG A 428 2.28 26.14 6.34
CA ARG A 428 2.50 25.26 7.49
C ARG A 428 1.30 24.35 7.74
N PHE A 429 0.10 24.84 7.49
CA PHE A 429 -1.14 24.07 7.60
C PHE A 429 -1.11 22.82 6.73
N VAL A 430 -0.70 22.93 5.46
CA VAL A 430 -0.62 21.77 4.57
C VAL A 430 0.38 20.73 5.04
N THR A 431 1.53 21.14 5.57
CA THR A 431 2.50 20.20 6.15
C THR A 431 1.98 19.54 7.43
N PHE A 432 1.23 20.29 8.25
CA PHE A 432 0.61 19.79 9.48
C PHE A 432 -0.50 18.77 9.19
N MET A 433 -1.30 19.00 8.16
CA MET A 433 -2.46 18.19 7.79
C MET A 433 -2.06 16.89 7.09
N CYS A 434 -1.34 16.02 7.80
CA CYS A 434 -1.09 14.66 7.36
C CYS A 434 -2.32 13.76 7.55
N GLY A 435 -2.37 12.61 6.86
CA GLY A 435 -3.47 11.65 6.98
C GLY A 435 -3.72 11.16 8.41
N GLY A 436 -2.68 11.15 9.26
CA GLY A 436 -2.77 10.78 10.68
C GLY A 436 -3.49 11.82 11.55
N VAL A 437 -3.24 13.11 11.29
CA VAL A 437 -3.92 14.25 11.96
C VAL A 437 -5.37 14.31 11.48
N ALA A 438 -5.58 14.30 10.17
CA ALA A 438 -6.93 14.37 9.58
C ALA A 438 -7.85 13.25 10.07
N ALA A 439 -7.32 12.05 10.30
CA ALA A 439 -8.12 10.93 10.79
C ALA A 439 -8.64 11.11 12.23
N ARG A 440 -7.99 11.98 13.03
CA ARG A 440 -8.19 12.10 14.49
C ARG A 440 -8.66 13.47 14.94
N LEU A 441 -8.74 14.45 14.05
CA LEU A 441 -9.06 15.84 14.41
C LEU A 441 -10.46 16.01 15.04
N LEU A 442 -11.36 15.03 14.85
CA LEU A 442 -12.68 14.97 15.49
C LEU A 442 -12.66 14.42 16.92
N ASP A 443 -11.55 13.82 17.36
CA ASP A 443 -11.40 13.33 18.74
C ASP A 443 -11.10 14.52 19.67
N PRO A 444 -11.95 14.79 20.69
CA PRO A 444 -11.73 15.91 21.60
C PRO A 444 -10.41 15.84 22.39
N LEU A 445 -9.96 14.64 22.77
CA LEU A 445 -8.70 14.45 23.48
C LEU A 445 -7.51 14.72 22.55
N PHE A 446 -7.65 14.39 21.27
CA PHE A 446 -6.63 14.68 20.27
C PHE A 446 -6.53 16.18 20.05
N ALA A 447 -7.68 16.85 19.87
CA ALA A 447 -7.73 18.31 19.74
C ALA A 447 -7.10 19.01 20.95
N ALA A 448 -7.43 18.60 22.18
CA ALA A 448 -6.82 19.15 23.39
C ALA A 448 -5.30 18.91 23.45
N SER A 449 -4.84 17.73 23.02
CA SER A 449 -3.40 17.43 22.94
C SER A 449 -2.68 18.33 21.93
N LEU A 450 -3.30 18.62 20.78
CA LEU A 450 -2.73 19.53 19.79
C LEU A 450 -2.56 20.95 20.36
N GLU A 451 -3.54 21.45 21.12
CA GLU A 451 -3.46 22.75 21.79
C GLU A 451 -2.27 22.81 22.75
N ILE A 452 -2.14 21.83 23.64
CA ILE A 452 -1.04 21.75 24.62
C ILE A 452 0.32 21.78 23.92
N TRP A 453 0.50 20.94 22.89
CA TRP A 453 1.77 20.86 22.17
C TRP A 453 2.03 22.09 21.30
N PHE A 454 0.98 22.73 20.78
CA PHE A 454 1.10 23.98 20.02
C PHE A 454 1.58 25.12 20.91
N GLU A 455 1.02 25.27 22.11
CA GLU A 455 1.46 26.26 23.10
C GLU A 455 2.92 26.05 23.53
N ARG A 456 3.30 24.80 23.79
CA ARG A 456 4.67 24.46 24.24
C ARG A 456 5.74 24.65 23.17
N LEU A 457 5.43 24.41 21.90
CA LEU A 457 6.41 24.41 20.81
C LEU A 457 6.39 25.69 19.96
N GLY A 458 5.23 26.35 19.89
CA GLY A 458 4.95 27.39 18.90
C GLY A 458 4.80 26.83 17.48
N ALA A 459 4.18 27.62 16.60
CA ALA A 459 3.72 27.17 15.28
C ALA A 459 4.78 26.48 14.41
N ALA A 460 6.01 27.00 14.34
CA ALA A 460 7.04 26.47 13.45
C ALA A 460 7.53 25.07 13.87
N ARG A 461 7.74 24.87 15.18
CA ARG A 461 8.25 23.61 15.73
C ARG A 461 7.13 22.57 15.84
N PHE A 462 5.92 23.01 16.16
CA PHE A 462 4.75 22.15 16.25
C PHE A 462 4.49 21.37 14.96
N VAL A 463 4.56 22.03 13.80
CA VAL A 463 4.34 21.38 12.49
C VAL A 463 5.37 20.29 12.22
N THR A 464 6.63 20.52 12.60
CA THR A 464 7.71 19.53 12.45
C THR A 464 7.52 18.36 13.41
N PHE A 465 7.07 18.64 14.64
CA PHE A 465 6.79 17.65 15.67
C PHE A 465 5.60 16.74 15.33
N MET A 466 4.52 17.31 14.76
CA MET A 466 3.29 16.60 14.40
C MET A 466 3.45 15.76 13.13
N CYS A 467 4.37 14.80 13.16
CA CYS A 467 4.50 13.79 12.13
C CYS A 467 3.39 12.72 12.27
N GLY A 468 3.17 11.92 11.20
CA GLY A 468 2.18 10.83 11.22
C GLY A 468 2.39 9.81 12.34
N GLY A 469 3.65 9.62 12.80
CA GLY A 469 3.98 8.74 13.92
C GLY A 469 3.47 9.25 15.27
N VAL A 470 3.62 10.55 15.53
CA VAL A 470 3.14 11.24 16.74
C VAL A 470 1.61 11.35 16.71
N ALA A 471 1.05 11.81 15.59
CA ALA A 471 -0.40 11.95 15.45
C ALA A 471 -1.13 10.61 15.71
N ALA A 472 -0.52 9.49 15.34
CA ALA A 472 -1.12 8.18 15.57
C ALA A 472 -1.16 7.74 17.05
N ARG A 473 -0.36 8.33 17.93
CA ARG A 473 -0.07 7.83 19.29
C ARG A 473 -0.25 8.84 20.42
N VAL A 474 -0.42 10.13 20.13
CA VAL A 474 -0.54 11.18 21.17
C VAL A 474 -1.73 10.99 22.13
N LEU A 475 -2.67 10.12 21.78
CA LEU A 475 -3.78 9.73 22.66
C LEU A 475 -3.41 8.63 23.66
N ASP A 476 -2.29 7.94 23.48
CA ASP A 476 -1.81 6.94 24.41
C ASP A 476 -1.16 7.63 25.63
N PRO A 477 -1.66 7.38 26.86
CA PRO A 477 -1.13 8.03 28.06
C PRO A 477 0.36 7.75 28.32
N LEU A 478 0.86 6.55 28.00
CA LEU A 478 2.27 6.19 28.17
C LEU A 478 3.13 6.91 27.13
N PHE A 479 2.62 7.05 25.90
CA PHE A 479 3.31 7.82 24.87
C PHE A 479 3.41 9.28 25.28
N THR A 480 2.31 9.89 25.73
CA THR A 480 2.28 11.31 26.14
C THR A 480 3.16 11.57 27.36
N ALA A 481 3.13 10.70 28.37
CA ALA A 481 4.05 10.80 29.51
C ALA A 481 5.53 10.71 29.07
N SER A 482 5.83 9.82 28.11
CA SER A 482 7.18 9.72 27.55
C SER A 482 7.58 11.00 26.80
N LEU A 483 6.66 11.59 26.03
CA LEU A 483 6.91 12.87 25.36
C LEU A 483 7.24 13.99 26.36
N ASP A 484 6.52 14.06 27.48
CA ASP A 484 6.77 15.05 28.54
C ASP A 484 8.18 14.90 29.12
N ILE A 485 8.57 13.68 29.49
CA ILE A 485 9.91 13.37 30.02
C ILE A 485 11.00 13.80 29.05
N TRP A 486 10.87 13.43 27.77
CA TRP A 486 11.88 13.77 26.76
C TRP A 486 11.87 15.26 26.41
N PHE A 487 10.71 15.92 26.47
CA PHE A 487 10.60 17.36 26.25
C PHE A 487 11.32 18.14 27.35
N GLU A 488 11.14 17.78 28.62
CA GLU A 488 11.83 18.38 29.76
C GLU A 488 13.35 18.20 29.67
N ARG A 489 13.81 17.01 29.30
CA ARG A 489 15.25 16.69 29.23
C ARG A 489 15.97 17.34 28.06
N LEU A 490 15.32 17.47 26.91
CA LEU A 490 15.95 17.98 25.69
C LEU A 490 15.72 19.48 25.47
N GLY A 491 14.60 20.00 25.98
CA GLY A 491 14.06 21.30 25.62
C GLY A 491 13.48 21.33 24.20
N ALA A 492 12.62 22.31 23.95
CA ALA A 492 11.77 22.36 22.74
C ALA A 492 12.51 22.22 21.40
N ALA A 493 13.68 22.84 21.23
CA ALA A 493 14.39 22.82 19.94
C ALA A 493 14.97 21.43 19.62
N ARG A 494 15.59 20.79 20.61
CA ARG A 494 16.22 19.47 20.44
C ARG A 494 15.17 18.36 20.43
N PHE A 495 14.12 18.50 21.23
CA PHE A 495 13.01 17.56 21.28
C PHE A 495 12.37 17.34 19.90
N VAL A 496 12.09 18.41 19.16
CA VAL A 496 11.49 18.31 17.82
C VAL A 496 12.41 17.57 16.84
N THR A 497 13.73 17.79 16.94
CA THR A 497 14.71 17.09 16.10
C THR A 497 14.81 15.61 16.46
N PHE A 498 14.72 15.30 17.76
CA PHE A 498 14.71 13.94 18.30
C PHE A 498 13.44 13.17 17.89
N MET A 499 12.29 13.83 17.85
CA MET A 499 10.99 13.24 17.51
C MET A 499 10.82 12.99 16.01
N CYS A 500 11.70 12.16 15.44
CA CYS A 500 11.52 11.63 14.09
C CYS A 500 10.43 10.53 14.06
N GLY A 501 9.92 10.21 12.87
CA GLY A 501 8.92 9.14 12.71
C GLY A 501 9.38 7.77 13.24
N GLY A 502 10.69 7.48 13.18
CA GLY A 502 11.29 6.26 13.73
C GLY A 502 11.19 6.17 15.25
N VAL A 503 11.46 7.27 15.96
CA VAL A 503 11.37 7.36 17.42
C VAL A 503 9.90 7.33 17.87
N ALA A 504 9.05 8.16 17.26
CA ALA A 504 7.63 8.25 17.62
C ALA A 504 6.93 6.89 17.51
N THR A 505 7.30 6.06 16.54
CA THR A 505 6.67 4.75 16.35
C THR A 505 7.02 3.72 17.41
N ARG A 506 8.14 3.89 18.12
CA ARG A 506 8.74 2.89 19.02
C ARG A 506 8.82 3.33 20.48
N LEU A 507 8.48 4.57 20.80
CA LEU A 507 8.59 5.10 22.16
C LEU A 507 7.74 4.33 23.20
N LEU A 508 6.72 3.59 22.74
CA LEU A 508 5.89 2.72 23.58
C LEU A 508 6.53 1.35 23.88
N ASP A 509 7.62 0.99 23.20
CA ASP A 509 8.36 -0.25 23.47
C ASP A 509 9.29 -0.02 24.68
N PRO A 510 9.12 -0.77 25.80
CA PRO A 510 9.95 -0.61 26.99
C PRO A 510 11.44 -0.84 26.74
N LEU A 511 11.81 -1.76 25.84
CA LEU A 511 13.20 -2.01 25.50
C LEU A 511 13.79 -0.83 24.71
N PHE A 512 12.96 -0.18 23.88
CA PHE A 512 13.39 0.99 23.13
C PHE A 512 13.61 2.15 24.07
N ALA A 513 12.67 2.41 24.98
CA ALA A 513 12.79 3.43 26.01
C ALA A 513 14.07 3.22 26.86
N ALA A 514 14.33 1.99 27.32
CA ALA A 514 15.54 1.67 28.08
C ALA A 514 16.82 1.90 27.26
N SER A 515 16.81 1.54 25.97
CA SER A 515 17.96 1.77 25.08
C SER A 515 18.21 3.28 24.87
N LEU A 516 17.15 4.08 24.73
CA LEU A 516 17.27 5.54 24.65
C LEU A 516 17.91 6.13 25.91
N GLU A 517 17.54 5.65 27.09
CA GLU A 517 18.14 6.08 28.36
C GLU A 517 19.64 5.82 28.41
N ILE A 518 20.07 4.59 28.08
CA ILE A 518 21.48 4.21 28.04
C ILE A 518 22.28 5.12 27.10
N TRP A 519 21.78 5.34 25.89
CA TRP A 519 22.46 6.18 24.91
C TRP A 519 22.42 7.67 25.27
N PHE A 520 21.36 8.14 25.93
CA PHE A 520 21.26 9.50 26.43
C PHE A 520 22.28 9.78 27.52
N GLU A 521 22.46 8.87 28.48
CA GLU A 521 23.47 8.97 29.54
C GLU A 521 24.89 8.99 28.95
N ARG A 522 25.16 8.12 27.97
CA ARG A 522 26.49 8.01 27.34
C ARG A 522 26.88 9.23 26.49
N LEU A 523 25.92 9.87 25.82
CA LEU A 523 26.18 10.93 24.84
C LEU A 523 25.91 12.34 25.38
N GLY A 524 24.99 12.47 26.34
CA GLY A 524 24.40 13.73 26.74
C GLY A 524 23.46 14.31 25.68
N ALA A 525 22.59 15.24 26.10
CA ALA A 525 21.45 15.71 25.31
C ALA A 525 21.78 16.21 23.90
N ALA A 526 22.87 16.97 23.72
CA ALA A 526 23.19 17.56 22.41
C ALA A 526 23.61 16.50 21.38
N ARG A 527 24.47 15.57 21.79
CA ARG A 527 25.00 14.52 20.91
C ARG A 527 23.98 13.42 20.68
N PHE A 528 23.19 13.09 21.70
CA PHE A 528 22.11 12.10 21.61
C PHE A 528 21.11 12.42 20.49
N VAL A 529 20.66 13.67 20.38
CA VAL A 529 19.70 14.08 19.34
C VAL A 529 20.29 13.93 17.93
N THR A 530 21.59 14.18 17.77
CA THR A 530 22.27 14.01 16.47
C THR A 530 22.47 12.53 16.14
N PHE A 531 22.74 11.71 17.16
CA PHE A 531 22.88 10.27 17.03
C PHE A 531 21.57 9.56 16.67
N MET A 532 20.45 9.99 17.26
CA MET A 532 19.12 9.40 17.08
C MET A 532 18.48 9.77 15.73
N CYS A 533 19.13 9.34 14.65
CA CYS A 533 18.59 9.39 13.29
C CYS A 533 17.55 8.27 13.05
N GLY A 534 16.80 8.36 11.94
CA GLY A 534 15.74 7.40 11.62
C GLY A 534 16.25 5.97 11.46
N GLY A 535 17.47 5.81 10.94
CA GLY A 535 18.15 4.53 10.76
C GLY A 535 18.54 3.86 12.08
N VAL A 536 19.02 4.63 13.06
CA VAL A 536 19.33 4.15 14.42
C VAL A 536 18.06 3.79 15.16
N ALA A 537 17.06 4.70 15.17
CA ALA A 537 15.79 4.46 15.84
C ALA A 537 15.11 3.17 15.33
N ALA A 538 15.27 2.85 14.04
CA ALA A 538 14.69 1.64 13.47
C ALA A 538 15.34 0.33 13.94
N ARG A 539 16.58 0.37 14.44
CA ARG A 539 17.45 -0.82 14.64
C ARG A 539 18.05 -0.96 16.02
N VAL A 540 17.96 0.03 16.90
CA VAL A 540 18.58 0.00 18.25
C VAL A 540 18.07 -1.12 19.17
N LEU A 541 17.02 -1.84 18.75
CA LEU A 541 16.51 -3.04 19.44
C LEU A 541 17.15 -4.34 18.94
N ASP A 542 17.84 -4.31 17.80
CA ASP A 542 18.56 -5.46 17.29
C ASP A 542 19.86 -5.66 18.11
N PRO A 543 20.06 -6.82 18.74
CA PRO A 543 21.23 -7.06 19.57
C PRO A 543 22.56 -6.95 18.82
N LEU A 544 22.61 -7.36 17.54
CA LEU A 544 23.81 -7.26 16.72
C LEU A 544 24.10 -5.82 16.33
N PHE A 545 23.05 -5.04 16.08
CA PHE A 545 23.18 -3.61 15.82
C PHE A 545 23.72 -2.90 17.06
N THR A 546 23.15 -3.16 18.23
CA THR A 546 23.57 -2.54 19.50
C THR A 546 25.00 -2.93 19.87
N ALA A 547 25.38 -4.21 19.73
CA ALA A 547 26.76 -4.65 19.93
C ALA A 547 27.73 -3.94 18.97
N SER A 548 27.33 -3.75 17.71
CA SER A 548 28.13 -2.99 16.75
C SER A 548 28.26 -1.52 17.14
N LEU A 549 27.19 -0.89 17.63
CA LEU A 549 27.25 0.48 18.14
C LEU A 549 28.22 0.60 19.33
N ASP A 550 28.21 -0.36 20.25
CA ASP A 550 29.13 -0.39 21.39
C ASP A 550 30.59 -0.46 20.94
N ILE A 551 30.92 -1.38 20.01
CA ILE A 551 32.27 -1.52 19.45
C ILE A 551 32.75 -0.20 18.81
N TRP A 552 31.91 0.42 17.98
CA TRP A 552 32.27 1.67 17.31
C TRP A 552 32.31 2.86 18.27
N PHE A 553 31.48 2.87 19.30
CA PHE A 553 31.48 3.88 20.35
C PHE A 553 32.78 3.84 21.15
N GLU A 554 33.23 2.66 21.57
CA GLU A 554 34.50 2.46 22.29
C GLU A 554 35.70 2.90 21.44
N ARG A 555 35.70 2.55 20.15
CA ARG A 555 36.83 2.86 19.24
C ARG A 555 36.94 4.33 18.87
N LEU A 556 35.81 5.02 18.71
CA LEU A 556 35.79 6.41 18.24
C LEU A 556 35.68 7.42 19.39
N GLY A 557 35.09 7.03 20.50
CA GLY A 557 34.64 7.92 21.56
C GLY A 557 33.42 8.76 21.14
N ALA A 558 32.72 9.29 22.14
CA ALA A 558 31.39 9.89 21.95
C ALA A 558 31.28 10.96 20.85
N ALA A 559 32.24 11.89 20.75
CA ALA A 559 32.15 13.00 19.79
C ALA A 559 32.27 12.53 18.33
N ARG A 560 33.26 11.66 18.07
CA ARG A 560 33.54 11.13 16.74
C ARG A 560 32.50 10.10 16.34
N PHE A 561 32.04 9.28 17.27
CA PHE A 561 30.98 8.30 17.04
C PHE A 561 29.69 8.94 16.52
N VAL A 562 29.25 10.05 17.13
CA VAL A 562 28.03 10.74 16.66
C VAL A 562 28.23 11.40 15.30
N THR A 563 29.43 11.88 14.99
CA THR A 563 29.74 12.43 13.66
C THR A 563 29.78 11.32 12.60
N PHE A 564 30.27 10.14 12.98
CA PHE A 564 30.30 8.94 12.15
C PHE A 564 28.89 8.41 11.88
N MET A 565 28.03 8.32 12.90
CA MET A 565 26.72 7.73 12.76
C MET A 565 25.74 8.61 11.98
N CYS A 566 25.49 8.22 10.73
CA CYS A 566 24.41 8.72 9.89
C CYS A 566 23.42 7.61 9.51
N ASP A 567 22.27 7.99 8.95
CA ASP A 567 21.26 7.05 8.45
C ASP A 567 21.84 6.00 7.48
N GLY A 568 22.79 6.41 6.63
CA GLY A 568 23.42 5.53 5.64
C GLY A 568 24.22 4.39 6.27
N ILE A 569 24.94 4.69 7.35
CA ILE A 569 25.72 3.71 8.13
C ILE A 569 24.77 2.86 8.97
N ALA A 570 23.84 3.49 9.68
CA ALA A 570 22.87 2.78 10.52
C ALA A 570 22.06 1.76 9.70
N ALA A 571 21.71 2.10 8.46
CA ALA A 571 20.98 1.21 7.58
C ALA A 571 21.73 -0.09 7.20
N ARG A 572 23.06 -0.09 7.29
CA ARG A 572 23.94 -1.13 6.75
C ARG A 572 24.85 -1.80 7.78
N LEU A 573 24.87 -1.32 9.02
CA LEU A 573 25.76 -1.85 10.05
C LEU A 573 25.51 -3.34 10.37
N LEU A 574 24.32 -3.84 10.06
CA LEU A 574 23.96 -5.26 10.17
C LEU A 574 24.44 -6.13 8.99
N ASP A 575 24.93 -5.53 7.91
CA ASP A 575 25.50 -6.26 6.78
C ASP A 575 26.95 -6.66 7.12
N PRO A 576 27.29 -7.97 7.15
CA PRO A 576 28.62 -8.43 7.50
C PRO A 576 29.72 -7.90 6.57
N LEU A 577 29.44 -7.76 5.27
CA LEU A 577 30.40 -7.23 4.31
C LEU A 577 30.64 -5.75 4.56
N PHE A 578 29.59 -5.02 4.94
CA PHE A 578 29.72 -3.60 5.27
C PHE A 578 30.57 -3.41 6.54
N ALA A 579 30.34 -4.22 7.58
CA ALA A 579 31.16 -4.23 8.78
C ALA A 579 32.63 -4.50 8.47
N VAL A 580 32.94 -5.50 7.65
CA VAL A 580 34.32 -5.79 7.22
C VAL A 580 34.94 -4.61 6.46
N CYS A 581 34.18 -3.97 5.57
CA CYS A 581 34.68 -2.80 4.86
C CYS A 581 34.98 -1.63 5.81
N LEU A 582 34.14 -1.39 6.81
CA LEU A 582 34.39 -0.36 7.81
C LEU A 582 35.68 -0.63 8.60
N GLU A 583 35.92 -1.89 8.99
CA GLU A 583 37.15 -2.31 9.66
C GLU A 583 38.40 -2.02 8.82
N ILE A 584 38.40 -2.46 7.56
CA ILE A 584 39.52 -2.23 6.63
C ILE A 584 39.83 -0.73 6.50
N TRP A 585 38.80 0.10 6.28
CA TRP A 585 39.00 1.54 6.12
C TRP A 585 39.37 2.23 7.43
N PHE A 586 38.90 1.74 8.57
CA PHE A 586 39.28 2.25 9.88
C PHE A 586 40.76 1.99 10.18
N GLU A 587 41.25 0.78 9.94
CA GLU A 587 42.67 0.42 10.10
C GLU A 587 43.59 1.28 9.22
N ARG A 588 43.19 1.52 7.97
CA ARG A 588 43.99 2.27 7.00
C ARG A 588 44.03 3.78 7.26
N LEU A 589 42.95 4.36 7.77
CA LEU A 589 42.83 5.81 7.95
C LEU A 589 43.12 6.26 9.39
N GLY A 590 42.90 5.38 10.37
CA GLY A 590 42.82 5.74 11.78
C GLY A 590 41.55 6.53 12.12
N ALA A 591 41.21 6.58 13.41
CA ALA A 591 39.91 7.05 13.88
C ALA A 591 39.50 8.45 13.38
N GLU A 592 40.40 9.42 13.39
CA GLU A 592 40.07 10.81 13.03
C GLU A 592 39.73 10.99 11.55
N ARG A 593 40.57 10.42 10.69
CA ARG A 593 40.40 10.51 9.24
C ARG A 593 39.26 9.62 8.78
N PHE A 594 39.06 8.48 9.43
CA PHE A 594 37.95 7.58 9.13
C PHE A 594 36.60 8.28 9.30
N VAL A 595 36.37 9.00 10.40
CA VAL A 595 35.11 9.72 10.61
C VAL A 595 34.91 10.85 9.58
N THR A 596 35.99 11.53 9.19
CA THR A 596 35.91 12.57 8.15
C THR A 596 35.64 11.97 6.77
N PHE A 597 36.21 10.78 6.50
CA PHE A 597 36.00 10.03 5.26
C PHE A 597 34.57 9.48 5.16
N MET A 598 34.06 8.88 6.24
CA MET A 598 32.76 8.22 6.21
C MET A 598 31.61 9.21 6.14
N CYS A 599 31.04 9.34 4.94
CA CYS A 599 29.85 10.14 4.66
C CYS A 599 28.69 9.26 4.14
N GLY A 600 27.47 9.82 4.08
CA GLY A 600 26.29 9.08 3.64
C GLY A 600 26.41 8.52 2.22
N GLY A 601 27.09 9.25 1.32
CA GLY A 601 27.36 8.85 -0.05
C GLY A 601 28.32 7.65 -0.18
N ILE A 602 29.33 7.57 0.69
CA ILE A 602 30.25 6.43 0.78
C ILE A 602 29.53 5.24 1.40
N ALA A 603 28.87 5.43 2.54
CA ALA A 603 28.13 4.37 3.21
C ALA A 603 27.10 3.72 2.28
N ALA A 604 26.44 4.52 1.43
CA ALA A 604 25.45 4.03 0.47
C ALA A 604 26.01 3.07 -0.59
N ARG A 605 27.32 3.15 -0.89
CA ARG A 605 27.95 2.51 -2.06
C ARG A 605 29.12 1.60 -1.71
N LEU A 606 29.52 1.53 -0.44
CA LEU A 606 30.70 0.77 -0.03
C LEU A 606 30.62 -0.74 -0.35
N LEU A 607 29.40 -1.26 -0.50
CA LEU A 607 29.13 -2.65 -0.89
C LEU A 607 29.18 -2.89 -2.41
N ASP A 608 29.27 -1.83 -3.22
CA ASP A 608 29.42 -1.96 -4.67
C ASP A 608 30.90 -2.27 -5.01
N PRO A 609 31.20 -3.40 -5.67
CA PRO A 609 32.58 -3.78 -5.97
C PRO A 609 33.32 -2.78 -6.85
N LEU A 610 32.64 -2.12 -7.79
CA LEU A 610 33.23 -1.12 -8.67
C LEU A 610 33.54 0.16 -7.88
N PHE A 611 32.67 0.52 -6.95
CA PHE A 611 32.92 1.65 -6.04
C PHE A 611 34.12 1.35 -5.13
N ALA A 612 34.17 0.17 -4.53
CA ALA A 612 35.28 -0.26 -3.68
C ALA A 612 36.62 -0.24 -4.42
N ALA A 613 36.68 -0.82 -5.63
CA ALA A 613 37.88 -0.78 -6.48
C ALA A 613 38.30 0.65 -6.82
N SER A 614 37.34 1.54 -7.07
CA SER A 614 37.61 2.95 -7.34
C SER A 614 38.19 3.68 -6.12
N LEU A 615 37.67 3.40 -4.92
CA LEU A 615 38.22 3.95 -3.68
C LEU A 615 39.67 3.49 -3.48
N GLU A 616 39.98 2.23 -3.75
CA GLU A 616 41.33 1.68 -3.65
C GLU A 616 42.31 2.41 -4.57
N ILE A 617 41.97 2.57 -5.85
CA ILE A 617 42.79 3.29 -6.83
C ILE A 617 43.08 4.73 -6.36
N TRP A 618 42.06 5.44 -5.88
CA TRP A 618 42.23 6.81 -5.42
C TRP A 618 42.98 6.91 -4.10
N PHE A 619 42.83 5.93 -3.21
CA PHE A 619 43.59 5.86 -1.97
C PHE A 619 45.08 5.64 -2.23
N GLU A 620 45.44 4.73 -3.13
CA GLU A 620 46.83 4.49 -3.55
C GLU A 620 47.46 5.74 -4.18
N ARG A 621 46.72 6.45 -5.03
CA ARG A 621 47.20 7.66 -5.73
C ARG A 621 47.44 8.85 -4.80
N LEU A 622 46.60 9.03 -3.79
CA LEU A 622 46.60 10.23 -2.96
C LEU A 622 47.29 10.02 -1.61
N GLY A 623 47.30 8.79 -1.10
CA GLY A 623 47.61 8.48 0.29
C GLY A 623 46.55 8.99 1.26
N ALA A 624 46.54 8.45 2.48
CA ALA A 624 45.44 8.61 3.44
C ALA A 624 44.98 10.06 3.69
N ALA A 625 45.91 11.00 3.93
CA ALA A 625 45.53 12.37 4.29
C ALA A 625 44.84 13.12 3.14
N ARG A 626 45.39 12.99 1.92
CA ARG A 626 44.87 13.69 0.75
C ARG A 626 43.63 13.00 0.20
N PHE A 627 43.54 11.68 0.34
CA PHE A 627 42.36 10.91 -0.01
C PHE A 627 41.13 11.38 0.78
N VAL A 628 41.25 11.53 2.10
CA VAL A 628 40.14 12.04 2.93
C VAL A 628 39.75 13.47 2.55
N THR A 629 40.72 14.31 2.18
CA THR A 629 40.44 15.70 1.73
C THR A 629 39.73 15.73 0.38
N PHE A 630 40.06 14.77 -0.49
CA PHE A 630 39.42 14.61 -1.80
C PHE A 630 37.99 14.09 -1.64
N MET A 631 37.78 13.05 -0.85
CA MET A 631 36.51 12.36 -0.73
C MET A 631 35.43 13.19 -0.03
N CYS A 632 34.27 13.30 -0.69
CA CYS A 632 33.04 13.84 -0.10
C CYS A 632 31.80 13.21 -0.75
N ASP A 633 30.60 13.50 -0.23
CA ASP A 633 29.34 12.97 -0.76
C ASP A 633 29.16 13.17 -2.27
N SER A 634 29.54 14.35 -2.78
CA SER A 634 29.40 14.67 -4.21
C SER A 634 30.32 13.84 -5.09
N ILE A 635 31.55 13.58 -4.64
CA ILE A 635 32.50 12.70 -5.36
C ILE A 635 32.03 11.26 -5.27
N ALA A 636 31.66 10.79 -4.07
CA ALA A 636 31.17 9.44 -3.86
C ALA A 636 29.94 9.13 -4.75
N ALA A 637 29.08 10.11 -4.97
CA ALA A 637 27.92 9.96 -5.87
C ALA A 637 28.29 9.74 -7.34
N ARG A 638 29.47 10.17 -7.79
CA ARG A 638 29.94 10.11 -9.18
C ARG A 638 31.11 9.18 -9.43
N LEU A 639 31.71 8.60 -8.40
CA LEU A 639 32.82 7.65 -8.61
C LEU A 639 32.43 6.42 -9.41
N LEU A 640 31.14 6.10 -9.56
CA LEU A 640 30.69 5.01 -10.46
C LEU A 640 30.52 5.44 -11.92
N ASP A 641 30.69 6.73 -12.24
CA ASP A 641 30.61 7.25 -13.61
C ASP A 641 32.01 7.20 -14.28
N PRO A 642 32.20 6.37 -15.33
CA PRO A 642 33.49 6.25 -16.00
C PRO A 642 34.00 7.58 -16.57
N ALA A 643 33.10 8.42 -17.11
CA ALA A 643 33.50 9.71 -17.69
C ALA A 643 34.04 10.66 -16.61
N PHE A 644 33.45 10.61 -15.42
CA PHE A 644 33.96 11.36 -14.26
C PHE A 644 35.33 10.86 -13.83
N GLN A 645 35.56 9.55 -13.80
CA GLN A 645 36.85 8.98 -13.42
C GLN A 645 37.97 9.35 -14.39
N ASP A 646 37.71 9.31 -15.69
CA ASP A 646 38.67 9.66 -16.73
C ASP A 646 39.10 11.12 -16.59
N ILE A 647 38.12 12.02 -16.47
CA ILE A 647 38.37 13.45 -16.30
C ILE A 647 39.12 13.72 -15.00
N THR A 648 38.71 13.09 -13.90
CA THR A 648 39.37 13.24 -12.61
C THR A 648 40.82 12.74 -12.67
N SER A 649 41.11 11.69 -13.44
CA SER A 649 42.46 11.19 -13.68
C SER A 649 43.32 12.16 -14.51
N ILE A 650 42.75 12.80 -15.55
CA ILE A 650 43.43 13.86 -16.32
C ILE A 650 43.85 15.00 -15.40
N TRP A 651 42.95 15.42 -14.51
CA TRP A 651 43.21 16.48 -13.53
C TRP A 651 44.29 16.10 -12.53
N PHE A 652 44.25 14.87 -12.02
CA PHE A 652 45.27 14.37 -11.12
C PHE A 652 46.67 14.39 -11.76
N ASN A 653 46.78 13.93 -13.00
CA ASN A 653 48.04 13.92 -13.74
C ASN A 653 48.57 15.33 -14.02
N ALA A 654 47.69 16.29 -14.32
CA ALA A 654 48.08 17.65 -14.64
C ALA A 654 48.45 18.50 -13.41
N LEU A 655 47.80 18.26 -12.26
CA LEU A 655 47.98 19.06 -11.04
C LEU A 655 48.97 18.43 -10.05
N GLY A 656 49.18 17.13 -10.14
CA GLY A 656 49.86 16.35 -9.12
C GLY A 656 49.03 16.22 -7.84
N ALA A 657 49.38 15.24 -7.02
CA ALA A 657 48.56 14.83 -5.87
C ALA A 657 48.29 15.96 -4.85
N HIS A 658 49.23 16.89 -4.63
CA HIS A 658 49.05 17.98 -3.65
C HIS A 658 48.04 19.04 -4.10
N ASN A 659 48.20 19.57 -5.31
CA ASN A 659 47.33 20.63 -5.81
C ASN A 659 45.94 20.07 -6.15
N PHE A 660 45.89 18.84 -6.66
CA PHE A 660 44.65 18.12 -6.94
C PHE A 660 43.78 17.99 -5.68
N SER A 661 44.31 17.42 -4.58
CA SER A 661 43.52 17.22 -3.37
C SER A 661 43.06 18.53 -2.75
N ARG A 662 43.86 19.60 -2.87
CA ARG A 662 43.48 20.93 -2.36
C ARG A 662 42.36 21.58 -3.17
N ILE A 663 42.35 21.43 -4.49
CA ILE A 663 41.26 21.95 -5.33
C ILE A 663 39.96 21.18 -5.04
N PHE A 664 40.02 19.85 -5.03
CA PHE A 664 38.85 19.01 -4.75
C PHE A 664 38.41 19.04 -3.29
N GLY A 665 39.25 19.53 -2.37
CA GLY A 665 38.87 19.88 -1.01
C GLY A 665 38.07 21.18 -0.90
N ILE A 666 38.00 22.01 -1.96
CA ILE A 666 37.18 23.22 -1.98
C ILE A 666 35.73 22.80 -2.27
N GLY A 667 34.90 22.70 -1.22
CA GLY A 667 33.52 22.23 -1.36
C GLY A 667 32.67 22.98 -2.39
N ALA A 668 32.95 24.27 -2.66
CA ALA A 668 32.28 25.03 -3.71
C ALA A 668 32.66 24.57 -5.13
N PHE A 669 33.92 24.21 -5.35
CA PHE A 669 34.38 23.64 -6.61
C PHE A 669 33.82 22.23 -6.80
N THR A 670 33.87 21.40 -5.77
CA THR A 670 33.45 20.00 -5.84
C THR A 670 31.95 19.84 -6.09
N LYS A 671 31.11 20.72 -5.51
CA LYS A 671 29.68 20.79 -5.83
C LYS A 671 29.40 21.18 -7.28
N ARG A 672 30.35 21.86 -7.97
CA ARG A 672 30.19 22.32 -9.35
C ARG A 672 30.79 21.34 -10.35
N ILE A 673 31.97 20.77 -10.07
CA ILE A 673 32.66 19.84 -10.96
C ILE A 673 31.87 18.55 -11.19
N VAL A 674 30.94 18.21 -10.29
CA VAL A 674 30.01 17.10 -10.49
C VAL A 674 28.93 17.38 -11.56
N HIS A 675 28.80 18.60 -12.08
CA HIS A 675 27.96 18.89 -13.24
C HIS A 675 28.77 18.78 -14.54
N ALA A 676 28.33 17.91 -15.45
CA ALA A 676 29.01 17.61 -16.72
C ALA A 676 29.31 18.85 -17.61
N SER A 677 28.51 19.92 -17.51
CA SER A 677 28.75 21.16 -18.25
C SER A 677 29.86 22.03 -17.67
N PHE A 678 30.07 21.98 -16.36
CA PHE A 678 31.18 22.66 -15.68
C PHE A 678 32.47 21.85 -15.84
N GLU A 679 32.37 20.53 -15.74
CA GLU A 679 33.44 19.57 -15.93
C GLU A 679 34.16 19.74 -17.29
N ARG A 680 33.41 19.79 -18.40
CA ARG A 680 33.99 19.99 -19.74
C ARG A 680 34.70 21.34 -19.91
N ARG A 681 34.12 22.41 -19.35
CA ARG A 681 34.73 23.75 -19.39
C ARG A 681 36.02 23.80 -18.59
N ALA A 682 36.02 23.17 -17.42
CA ALA A 682 37.17 23.10 -16.56
C ALA A 682 38.34 22.32 -17.22
N VAL A 683 38.06 21.21 -17.93
CA VAL A 683 39.08 20.47 -18.71
C VAL A 683 39.66 21.33 -19.83
N LYS A 684 38.83 22.07 -20.57
CA LYS A 684 39.30 22.98 -21.62
C LYS A 684 40.24 24.06 -21.05
N LEU A 685 39.91 24.61 -19.89
CA LEU A 685 40.72 25.60 -19.21
C LEU A 685 42.06 25.01 -18.71
N LEU A 686 42.04 23.77 -18.21
CA LEU A 686 43.24 23.04 -17.80
C LEU A 686 44.21 22.84 -18.97
N HIS A 687 43.72 22.47 -20.16
CA HIS A 687 44.54 22.37 -21.37
C HIS A 687 45.11 23.71 -21.83
N THR A 688 44.41 24.82 -21.56
CA THR A 688 44.82 26.16 -21.98
C THR A 688 45.88 26.76 -21.06
N LEU A 689 45.74 26.58 -19.75
CA LEU A 689 46.58 27.23 -18.74
C LEU A 689 47.74 26.34 -18.24
N GLY A 690 47.61 25.02 -18.34
CA GLY A 690 48.49 24.09 -17.62
C GLY A 690 48.17 24.00 -16.12
N GLY A 691 48.70 22.98 -15.44
CA GLY A 691 48.30 22.62 -14.07
C GLY A 691 48.48 23.74 -13.03
N ASP A 692 49.67 24.33 -12.93
CA ASP A 692 49.97 25.30 -11.87
C ASP A 692 49.23 26.64 -12.04
N ALA A 693 49.08 27.11 -13.28
CA ALA A 693 48.31 28.31 -13.57
C ALA A 693 46.80 28.07 -13.35
N MET A 694 46.29 26.89 -13.72
CA MET A 694 44.92 26.48 -13.42
C MET A 694 44.65 26.43 -11.91
N TYR A 695 45.57 25.86 -11.13
CA TYR A 695 45.48 25.83 -9.67
C TYR A 695 45.42 27.23 -9.07
N THR A 696 46.32 28.12 -9.51
CA THR A 696 46.37 29.50 -9.04
C THR A 696 45.09 30.25 -9.37
N PHE A 697 44.59 30.11 -10.60
CA PHE A 697 43.33 30.70 -11.05
C PHE A 697 42.13 30.22 -10.23
N LEU A 698 42.02 28.91 -10.02
CA LEU A 698 40.92 28.31 -9.27
C LEU A 698 40.91 28.75 -7.80
N ARG A 699 42.09 28.78 -7.18
CA ARG A 699 42.26 29.18 -5.79
C ARG A 699 41.94 30.67 -5.60
N ALA A 700 42.44 31.54 -6.47
CA ALA A 700 42.18 32.98 -6.41
C ALA A 700 40.69 33.31 -6.52
N ASN A 701 39.93 32.47 -7.22
CA ASN A 701 38.50 32.68 -7.45
C ASN A 701 37.59 31.78 -6.60
N ASN A 702 38.16 31.01 -5.67
CA ASN A 702 37.43 30.04 -4.84
C ASN A 702 36.50 29.12 -5.66
N GLY A 703 36.92 28.77 -6.89
CA GLY A 703 36.12 27.98 -7.84
C GLY A 703 34.89 28.67 -8.45
N ARG A 704 34.70 29.99 -8.27
CA ARG A 704 33.47 30.71 -8.65
C ARG A 704 33.46 31.34 -10.04
N LYS A 705 34.60 31.81 -10.59
CA LYS A 705 34.64 32.61 -11.84
C LYS A 705 34.72 31.82 -13.16
N MET A 706 34.45 30.51 -13.16
CA MET A 706 34.41 29.73 -14.41
C MET A 706 33.13 29.89 -15.22
N ASP A 707 32.10 30.55 -14.68
CA ASP A 707 30.83 30.70 -15.39
C ASP A 707 30.87 31.73 -16.53
N ASN A 708 31.91 32.59 -16.56
CA ASN A 708 32.07 33.70 -17.51
C ASN A 708 33.24 33.51 -18.51
N ILE A 709 33.80 32.29 -18.62
CA ILE A 709 34.84 31.87 -19.57
C ILE A 709 34.27 30.70 -20.39
#